data_AF-A0A6A3BWB6-F1
#
_entry.id   AF-A0A6A3BWB6-F1
#
_cell.length_a   1.000
_cell.length_b   1.000
_cell.length_c   1.000
_cell.angle_alpha   90.00
_cell.angle_beta   90.00
_cell.angle_gamma   90.00
#
_symmetry.space_group_name_H-M   'P 1'
#
loop_
_entity.id
_entity.type
_entity.pdbx_description
1 polymer ?
#
loop_
_entity_poly.entity_id
_entity_poly.type
_entity_poly.pdbx_seq_one_letter_code
_entity_poly.pdbx_strand_id
1 'polypeptide(L)'
;MTRRVRRKVAKKGKDDAVSLSYLEIEVEDLGLQRNGDVDWTNLPDDTVIQLFSCLNYRDRASLSSTCKTWRVLGGSQCLWSSMDLRAHKFDAATATLLASRCVNLQKLRFRGAESADAIINLQAKSLREISGDYCRKITDATLSVIVARHEALESLQFGPDFCERITSDAIKATSLCCPKLKKLRLSGIKDVYADAINALAKHCPNLVDIGFLDCLNVDEAALGNVLSVRFLTVAGTSNMKWDLVSHLWHKLPKLIGLDVSRTDIGLDAVSRLLSSSQSLKILCTLNCTVLEQDPSISTTKTNGKVLLALFSDIFRELSSLFAETSNKVNNLFLDWRCSKNRDKNLNEIMTWLEWILSHTLLRMAESNPQGLDEFWLKHGAALLLSLIQSSQEDVQERAATGLATFVVIDDENASIDRGRAEAVMRDGGIRLLLNLAKSWREGLQSEAAKALANLSVNANVAKAVAEEGGIIILAGLARSMNKLVSEEAAGGLWNLSVGEEHKAAIAEAGGVKALVDLIFKWSSGGDGVLERAAGALANLAADDKCSIEVASAGGVNALVMLARNCKFEGVQEQAARALANLASHGDSNSNNAAVGQEAGALEALVQLTHSPYEGVRQEAAGALWNLSFDDRNREAIAAAGGVEALIILAQSCSNASPGLQERAAGALWGLSVSEANSIAIGREGGVAPLIALARSDAEDVHETAAGALWNLAFNHSNALRIVEEGGVPALVHLCSSSLSKMARFMAALALAYMFDGRIDEFAPMSSSSESTSKSVSLDGARRMALKHIEAFIRTFSNPQAFATAAASSAQAALAQVTEKTRIQEAGHLRCSGAEIGRFISMLRNSSPILKACAAFALLQFTIPGGRHAVHHASLMQGVGAARVLRAAAAAATSPIQAKIFARIVLRNLEHHQVETSI
;
A
#
# COMPACT_ATOMS: atom_id res chain seq x y z
N MET A 1 33.07 24.73 -45.89
CA MET A 1 32.23 25.26 -46.99
C MET A 1 30.79 25.36 -46.52
N THR A 2 30.13 26.41 -47.00
CA THR A 2 28.94 27.09 -46.48
C THR A 2 27.60 26.46 -46.85
N ARG A 3 26.66 26.40 -45.89
CA ARG A 3 25.25 26.75 -46.14
C ARG A 3 24.62 27.34 -44.87
N ARG A 4 24.63 28.67 -44.80
CA ARG A 4 23.81 29.48 -43.89
C ARG A 4 22.35 29.39 -44.36
N VAL A 5 21.44 28.94 -43.50
CA VAL A 5 20.01 29.24 -43.65
C VAL A 5 19.68 30.35 -42.65
N ARG A 6 19.76 31.60 -43.12
CA ARG A 6 19.11 32.73 -42.44
C ARG A 6 17.61 32.62 -42.72
N ARG A 7 16.79 32.28 -41.72
CA ARG A 7 15.35 32.57 -41.79
C ARG A 7 15.13 34.04 -41.41
N LYS A 8 14.48 34.77 -42.31
CA LYS A 8 14.09 36.18 -42.15
C LYS A 8 13.16 36.33 -40.95
N VAL A 9 13.54 37.15 -39.98
CA VAL A 9 12.61 37.77 -39.02
C VAL A 9 11.81 38.82 -39.78
N ALA A 10 10.53 38.55 -40.03
CA ALA A 10 9.58 39.55 -40.48
C ALA A 10 9.09 40.33 -39.26
N LYS A 11 9.53 41.59 -39.13
CA LYS A 11 8.89 42.56 -38.22
C LYS A 11 7.50 42.92 -38.78
N LYS A 12 6.45 42.55 -38.06
CA LYS A 12 5.14 43.24 -37.98
C LYS A 12 4.86 43.29 -36.48
N GLY A 13 4.94 44.44 -35.82
CA GLY A 13 3.84 45.40 -35.73
C GLY A 13 3.40 45.39 -34.26
N LYS A 14 3.32 46.58 -33.64
CA LYS A 14 3.06 46.79 -32.21
C LYS A 14 1.65 46.35 -31.79
N ASP A 15 1.56 46.07 -30.49
CA ASP A 15 0.38 46.01 -29.62
C ASP A 15 -0.58 44.83 -29.84
N ASP A 16 -0.44 43.79 -29.01
CA ASP A 16 -1.55 43.23 -28.23
C ASP A 16 -1.03 42.27 -27.15
N ALA A 17 -1.52 42.44 -25.92
CA ALA A 17 -1.21 41.62 -24.76
C ALA A 17 -1.91 40.26 -24.89
N VAL A 18 -1.16 39.19 -25.15
CA VAL A 18 -1.71 37.83 -25.13
C VAL A 18 -1.63 37.28 -23.71
N SER A 19 -2.80 37.21 -23.07
CA SER A 19 -3.05 36.45 -21.86
C SER A 19 -2.80 34.96 -22.11
N LEU A 20 -1.92 34.33 -21.33
CA LEU A 20 -1.72 32.88 -21.29
C LEU A 20 -2.94 32.21 -20.65
N SER A 21 -4.00 32.00 -21.41
CA SER A 21 -4.98 30.93 -21.15
C SER A 21 -4.46 29.64 -21.76
N TYR A 22 -4.48 28.56 -20.99
CA TYR A 22 -4.19 27.20 -21.44
C TYR A 22 -4.98 26.90 -22.71
N LEU A 23 -4.29 26.79 -23.84
CA LEU A 23 -4.83 26.21 -25.06
C LEU A 23 -4.72 24.70 -24.91
N GLU A 24 -5.84 24.04 -24.65
CA GLU A 24 -6.04 22.66 -25.08
C GLU A 24 -5.84 22.66 -26.60
N ILE A 25 -4.75 22.04 -27.06
CA ILE A 25 -4.57 21.79 -28.48
C ILE A 25 -5.45 20.59 -28.81
N GLU A 26 -6.61 20.84 -29.42
CA GLU A 26 -7.37 19.81 -30.15
C GLU A 26 -6.44 19.19 -31.20
N VAL A 27 -6.41 17.86 -31.23
CA VAL A 27 -5.42 17.02 -31.94
C VAL A 27 -5.56 17.08 -33.48
N GLU A 28 -6.39 17.96 -34.04
CA GLU A 28 -6.78 17.86 -35.45
C GLU A 28 -5.87 18.55 -36.49
N ASP A 29 -4.78 19.23 -36.13
CA ASP A 29 -3.94 19.93 -37.13
C ASP A 29 -2.45 19.53 -37.19
N LEU A 30 -2.09 18.39 -36.58
CA LEU A 30 -0.82 17.73 -36.85
C LEU A 30 -1.07 16.63 -37.87
N GLY A 31 -0.86 16.93 -39.16
CA GLY A 31 -0.93 15.99 -40.29
C GLY A 31 0.06 14.83 -40.16
N LEU A 32 -0.16 13.95 -39.18
CA LEU A 32 0.65 12.79 -38.85
C LEU A 32 0.33 11.69 -39.87
N GLN A 33 1.26 11.48 -40.80
CA GLN A 33 1.27 10.27 -41.61
C GLN A 33 1.37 9.04 -40.71
N ARG A 34 0.76 7.93 -41.15
CA ARG A 34 0.46 6.68 -40.43
C ARG A 34 1.61 5.91 -39.76
N ASN A 35 2.81 6.48 -39.60
CA ASN A 35 3.87 6.00 -38.72
C ASN A 35 4.47 7.24 -38.02
N GLY A 36 4.06 7.48 -36.77
CA GLY A 36 4.31 8.73 -36.03
C GLY A 36 5.73 8.92 -35.48
N ASP A 37 6.75 8.84 -36.33
CA ASP A 37 8.11 9.24 -35.94
C ASP A 37 8.24 10.76 -36.09
N VAL A 38 8.26 11.47 -34.96
CA VAL A 38 8.62 12.89 -34.92
C VAL A 38 10.12 13.00 -35.14
N ASP A 39 10.56 13.66 -36.22
CA ASP A 39 11.96 14.02 -36.39
C ASP A 39 12.32 15.20 -35.47
N TRP A 40 12.76 14.87 -34.26
CA TRP A 40 13.16 15.83 -33.22
C TRP A 40 14.29 16.77 -33.65
N THR A 41 15.03 16.44 -34.71
CA THR A 41 16.11 17.30 -35.22
C THR A 41 15.61 18.41 -36.15
N ASN A 42 14.36 18.32 -36.62
CA ASN A 42 13.72 19.32 -37.48
C ASN A 42 12.77 20.28 -36.73
N LEU A 43 12.61 20.10 -35.42
CA LEU A 43 11.81 21.01 -34.58
C LEU A 43 12.47 22.40 -34.52
N PRO A 44 11.69 23.50 -34.53
CA PRO A 44 12.22 24.84 -34.30
C PRO A 44 12.95 24.93 -32.95
N ASP A 45 14.03 25.72 -32.90
CA ASP A 45 14.84 25.93 -31.69
C ASP A 45 13.97 26.33 -30.48
N ASP A 46 12.99 27.20 -30.68
CA ASP A 46 12.06 27.65 -29.62
C ASP A 46 11.21 26.49 -29.09
N THR A 47 10.75 25.59 -29.96
CA THR A 47 10.01 24.38 -29.57
C THR A 47 10.88 23.41 -28.78
N VAL A 48 12.13 23.21 -29.20
CA VAL A 48 13.09 22.36 -28.47
C VAL A 48 13.40 22.94 -27.09
N ILE A 49 13.59 24.26 -27.00
CA ILE A 49 13.79 24.96 -25.72
C ILE A 49 12.55 24.81 -24.83
N GLN A 50 11.34 24.93 -25.39
CA GLN A 50 10.11 24.73 -24.64
C GLN A 50 10.01 23.29 -24.10
N LEU A 51 10.33 22.28 -24.92
CA LEU A 51 10.39 20.88 -24.48
C LEU A 51 11.43 20.68 -23.37
N PHE A 52 12.62 21.27 -23.51
CA PHE A 52 13.67 21.19 -22.48
C PHE A 52 13.25 21.86 -21.18
N SER A 53 12.39 22.88 -21.24
CA SER A 53 11.87 23.56 -20.05
C SER A 53 10.90 22.68 -19.25
N CYS A 54 10.27 21.69 -19.88
CA CYS A 54 9.42 20.69 -19.24
C CYS A 54 10.22 19.57 -18.52
N LEU A 55 11.52 19.44 -18.80
CA LEU A 55 12.38 18.43 -18.18
C LEU A 55 12.93 18.93 -16.84
N ASN A 56 13.16 18.01 -15.89
CA ASN A 56 13.95 18.30 -14.70
C ASN A 56 15.40 18.67 -15.07
N TYR A 57 16.15 19.21 -14.11
CA TYR A 57 17.50 19.71 -14.38
C TYR A 57 18.48 18.61 -14.86
N ARG A 58 18.30 17.35 -14.44
CA ARG A 58 19.17 16.23 -14.82
C ARG A 58 18.89 15.75 -16.22
N ASP A 59 17.62 15.54 -16.55
CA ASP A 59 17.20 15.08 -17.88
C ASP A 59 17.48 16.16 -18.91
N ARG A 60 17.24 17.43 -18.56
CA ARG A 60 17.66 18.57 -19.38
C ARG A 60 19.16 18.59 -19.64
N ALA A 61 19.99 18.37 -18.61
CA ALA A 61 21.45 18.31 -18.75
C ALA A 61 21.88 17.13 -19.62
N SER A 62 21.29 15.95 -19.39
CA SER A 62 21.58 14.70 -20.11
C SER A 62 21.20 14.83 -21.58
N LEU A 63 19.99 15.29 -21.87
CA LEU A 63 19.47 15.49 -23.21
C LEU A 63 20.31 16.52 -23.97
N SER A 64 20.71 17.62 -23.32
CA SER A 64 21.61 18.60 -23.91
C SER A 64 23.00 18.04 -24.26
N SER A 65 23.38 16.88 -23.73
CA SER A 65 24.71 16.29 -23.96
C SER A 65 24.75 15.35 -25.17
N THR A 66 23.59 14.94 -25.69
CA THR A 66 23.44 13.90 -26.73
C THR A 66 23.97 14.30 -28.12
N CYS A 67 23.74 15.55 -28.56
CA CYS A 67 24.20 16.02 -29.87
C CYS A 67 24.64 17.49 -29.84
N LYS A 68 25.34 17.94 -30.90
CA LYS A 68 25.87 19.31 -30.97
C LYS A 68 24.77 20.37 -30.94
N THR A 69 23.67 20.16 -31.67
CA THR A 69 22.53 21.09 -31.73
C THR A 69 21.89 21.26 -30.35
N TRP A 70 21.54 20.16 -29.70
CA TRP A 70 20.93 20.18 -28.36
C TRP A 70 21.87 20.65 -27.27
N ARG A 71 23.19 20.53 -27.46
CA ARG A 71 24.18 21.13 -26.55
C ARG A 71 24.14 22.66 -26.60
N VAL A 72 23.98 23.23 -27.78
CA VAL A 72 23.82 24.68 -27.94
C VAL A 72 22.49 25.14 -27.35
N LEU A 73 21.38 24.49 -27.74
CA LEU A 73 20.04 24.86 -27.27
C LEU A 73 19.86 24.63 -25.77
N GLY A 74 20.32 23.50 -25.26
CA GLY A 74 20.30 23.17 -23.84
C GLY A 74 21.28 23.98 -22.99
N GLY A 75 22.16 24.77 -23.61
CA GLY A 75 22.97 25.80 -22.94
C GLY A 75 22.25 27.14 -22.79
N SER A 76 21.03 27.29 -23.32
CA SER A 76 20.26 28.53 -23.27
C SER A 76 20.01 28.99 -21.83
N GLN A 77 20.21 30.27 -21.55
CA GLN A 77 20.11 30.85 -20.21
C GLN A 77 18.69 30.76 -19.63
N CYS A 78 17.66 30.83 -20.46
CA CYS A 78 16.26 30.73 -20.02
C CYS A 78 15.92 29.37 -19.43
N LEU A 79 16.70 28.34 -19.78
CA LEU A 79 16.54 27.00 -19.23
C LEU A 79 17.15 26.84 -17.84
N TRP A 80 18.07 27.72 -17.42
CA TRP A 80 18.81 27.58 -16.16
C TRP A 80 18.62 28.78 -15.23
N SER A 81 17.68 29.67 -15.53
CA SER A 81 17.35 30.81 -14.67
C SER A 81 16.61 30.40 -13.40
N SER A 82 15.97 29.22 -13.41
CA SER A 82 15.30 28.62 -12.27
C SER A 82 15.66 27.15 -12.16
N MET A 83 16.05 26.70 -10.96
CA MET A 83 16.36 25.30 -10.69
C MET A 83 15.61 24.82 -9.45
N ASP A 84 15.01 23.64 -9.60
CA ASP A 84 14.48 22.87 -8.49
C ASP A 84 15.32 21.60 -8.31
N LEU A 85 15.98 21.51 -7.16
CA LEU A 85 16.90 20.43 -6.81
C LEU A 85 16.25 19.41 -5.87
N ARG A 86 15.00 19.59 -5.46
CA ARG A 86 14.39 18.82 -4.36
C ARG A 86 14.13 17.36 -4.71
N ALA A 87 13.88 17.09 -5.99
CA ALA A 87 13.51 15.79 -6.51
C ALA A 87 14.65 14.76 -6.55
N HIS A 88 15.90 15.21 -6.54
CA HIS A 88 17.06 14.34 -6.71
C HIS A 88 18.19 14.73 -5.79
N LYS A 89 18.99 13.75 -5.35
CA LYS A 89 20.22 13.99 -4.60
C LYS A 89 21.09 15.02 -5.33
N PHE A 90 21.53 16.06 -4.62
CA PHE A 90 22.35 17.11 -5.19
C PHE A 90 23.61 17.28 -4.34
N ASP A 91 24.74 16.88 -4.89
CA ASP A 91 26.04 16.90 -4.22
C ASP A 91 27.02 17.86 -4.91
N ALA A 92 28.19 18.06 -4.29
CA ALA A 92 29.22 18.96 -4.80
C ALA A 92 29.71 18.59 -6.21
N ALA A 93 29.75 17.30 -6.54
CA ALA A 93 30.14 16.81 -7.87
C ALA A 93 29.10 17.24 -8.92
N THR A 94 27.82 17.01 -8.65
CA THR A 94 26.70 17.43 -9.50
C THR A 94 26.68 18.95 -9.66
N ALA A 95 26.87 19.70 -8.57
CA ALA A 95 26.95 21.16 -8.61
C ALA A 95 28.08 21.66 -9.52
N THR A 96 29.25 21.04 -9.44
CA THR A 96 30.41 21.40 -10.28
C THR A 96 30.15 21.16 -11.77
N LEU A 97 29.49 20.04 -12.12
CA LEU A 97 29.12 19.73 -13.50
C LEU A 97 28.11 20.73 -14.08
N LEU A 98 27.24 21.29 -13.25
CA LEU A 98 26.20 22.23 -13.66
C LEU A 98 26.64 23.70 -13.59
N ALA A 99 27.73 24.03 -12.89
CA ALA A 99 28.16 25.40 -12.62
C ALA A 99 28.22 26.29 -13.88
N SER A 100 28.74 25.78 -15.00
CA SER A 100 28.85 26.52 -16.26
C SER A 100 27.49 26.93 -16.86
N ARG A 101 26.42 26.22 -16.54
CA ARG A 101 25.05 26.48 -17.02
C ARG A 101 24.28 27.42 -16.09
N CYS A 102 24.69 27.49 -14.83
CA CYS A 102 23.96 28.18 -13.76
C CYS A 102 24.49 29.59 -13.45
N VAL A 103 25.32 30.16 -14.32
CA VAL A 103 25.91 31.49 -14.11
C VAL A 103 24.85 32.57 -13.90
N ASN A 104 23.72 32.47 -14.63
CA ASN A 104 22.59 33.41 -14.55
C ASN A 104 21.39 32.84 -13.76
N LEU A 105 21.63 31.86 -12.89
CA LEU A 105 20.61 31.31 -12.02
C LEU A 105 20.05 32.43 -11.12
N GLN A 106 18.73 32.58 -11.11
CA GLN A 106 18.00 33.59 -10.33
C GLN A 106 17.14 32.97 -9.22
N LYS A 107 16.58 31.79 -9.47
CA LYS A 107 15.69 31.09 -8.52
C LYS A 107 16.23 29.71 -8.23
N LEU A 108 16.28 29.35 -6.96
CA LEU A 108 16.84 28.08 -6.52
C LEU A 108 16.00 27.49 -5.39
N ARG A 109 15.53 26.27 -5.61
CA ARG A 109 14.88 25.44 -4.59
C ARG A 109 15.71 24.18 -4.34
N PHE A 110 15.84 23.81 -3.07
CA PHE A 110 16.62 22.64 -2.69
C PHE A 110 16.08 21.97 -1.42
N ARG A 111 16.51 20.73 -1.19
CA ARG A 111 16.12 19.93 -0.01
C ARG A 111 17.38 19.46 0.70
N GLY A 112 17.41 19.63 2.03
CA GLY A 112 18.48 19.11 2.88
C GLY A 112 19.75 19.98 2.91
N ALA A 113 20.51 19.82 3.99
CA ALA A 113 21.75 20.57 4.21
C ALA A 113 22.89 20.21 3.24
N GLU A 114 22.99 18.94 2.80
CA GLU A 114 24.00 18.54 1.81
C GLU A 114 23.86 19.32 0.50
N SER A 115 22.61 19.52 0.04
CA SER A 115 22.32 20.34 -1.13
C SER A 115 22.71 21.80 -0.88
N ALA A 116 22.44 22.33 0.32
CA ALA A 116 22.81 23.70 0.70
C ALA A 116 24.32 23.93 0.61
N ASP A 117 25.13 23.00 1.13
CA ASP A 117 26.59 23.08 1.07
C ASP A 117 27.09 22.96 -0.39
N ALA A 118 26.43 22.12 -1.20
CA ALA A 118 26.78 21.92 -2.60
C ALA A 118 26.46 23.13 -3.49
N ILE A 119 25.42 23.92 -3.18
CA ILE A 119 24.98 25.09 -3.97
C ILE A 119 26.09 26.13 -4.11
N ILE A 120 26.99 26.22 -3.13
CA ILE A 120 28.16 27.12 -3.16
C ILE A 120 29.03 26.83 -4.40
N ASN A 121 29.03 25.60 -4.91
CA ASN A 121 29.79 25.17 -6.08
C ASN A 121 29.12 25.46 -7.43
N LEU A 122 27.86 25.92 -7.46
CA LEU A 122 27.17 26.30 -8.71
C LEU A 122 27.75 27.57 -9.36
N GLN A 123 28.60 28.32 -8.65
CA GLN A 123 29.20 29.58 -9.12
C GLN A 123 28.18 30.64 -9.58
N ALA A 124 26.90 30.50 -9.22
CA ALA A 124 25.90 31.53 -9.42
C ALA A 124 26.31 32.80 -8.66
N LYS A 125 26.02 33.98 -9.21
CA LYS A 125 26.35 35.27 -8.57
C LYS A 125 25.15 36.20 -8.44
N SER A 126 23.98 35.80 -8.93
CA SER A 126 22.83 36.70 -9.07
C SER A 126 21.50 36.03 -8.68
N LEU A 127 21.54 35.14 -7.67
CA LEU A 127 20.34 34.59 -7.07
C LEU A 127 19.48 35.71 -6.48
N ARG A 128 18.19 35.67 -6.81
CA ARG A 128 17.14 36.56 -6.30
C ARG A 128 16.22 35.84 -5.33
N GLU A 129 16.01 34.55 -5.51
CA GLU A 129 15.13 33.75 -4.67
C GLU A 129 15.82 32.43 -4.30
N ILE A 130 15.93 32.18 -3.00
CA ILE A 130 16.44 30.94 -2.43
C ILE A 130 15.38 30.37 -1.49
N SER A 131 14.99 29.13 -1.72
CA SER A 131 14.09 28.38 -0.84
C SER A 131 14.65 26.99 -0.56
N GLY A 132 14.65 26.61 0.72
CA GLY A 132 15.20 25.34 1.19
C GLY A 132 14.28 24.64 2.18
N ASP A 133 13.92 23.40 1.88
CA ASP A 133 13.11 22.54 2.75
C ASP A 133 14.01 21.47 3.43
N TYR A 134 13.59 20.88 4.56
CA TYR A 134 14.36 19.85 5.30
C TYR A 134 15.78 20.29 5.71
N CYS A 135 15.92 21.56 6.10
CA CYS A 135 17.18 22.24 6.35
C CYS A 135 17.70 22.14 7.80
N ARG A 136 17.23 21.17 8.60
CA ARG A 136 17.55 21.07 10.06
C ARG A 136 19.04 21.13 10.40
N LYS A 137 19.89 20.64 9.48
CA LYS A 137 21.35 20.58 9.67
C LYS A 137 22.10 21.81 9.15
N ILE A 138 21.44 22.76 8.48
CA ILE A 138 22.07 24.00 7.99
C ILE A 138 22.56 24.82 9.17
N THR A 139 23.77 25.34 9.07
CA THR A 139 24.41 26.16 10.11
C THR A 139 24.52 27.63 9.69
N ASP A 140 24.83 28.48 10.66
CA ASP A 140 25.16 29.89 10.40
C ASP A 140 26.28 30.07 9.39
N ALA A 141 27.30 29.20 9.41
CA ALA A 141 28.41 29.26 8.47
C ALA A 141 27.91 29.01 7.03
N THR A 142 27.12 27.96 6.82
CA THR A 142 26.54 27.63 5.51
C THR A 142 25.68 28.79 5.00
N LEU A 143 24.74 29.29 5.82
CA LEU A 143 23.87 30.40 5.41
C LEU A 143 24.67 31.68 5.13
N SER A 144 25.63 32.03 5.99
CA SER A 144 26.48 33.22 5.82
C SER A 144 27.26 33.17 4.50
N VAL A 145 27.79 32.01 4.11
CA VAL A 145 28.49 31.84 2.83
C VAL A 145 27.54 31.98 1.64
N ILE A 146 26.32 31.46 1.75
CA ILE A 146 25.30 31.60 0.70
C ILE A 146 24.95 33.09 0.50
N VAL A 147 24.59 33.80 1.57
CA VAL A 147 24.14 35.21 1.46
C VAL A 147 25.26 36.17 1.08
N ALA A 148 26.50 35.92 1.52
CA ALA A 148 27.66 36.76 1.18
C ALA A 148 27.96 36.80 -0.32
N ARG A 149 27.47 35.82 -1.10
CA ARG A 149 27.68 35.73 -2.55
C ARG A 149 26.57 36.37 -3.38
N HIS A 150 25.45 36.77 -2.75
CA HIS A 150 24.21 37.10 -3.46
C HIS A 150 23.59 38.42 -2.97
N GLU A 151 24.27 39.53 -3.24
CA GLU A 151 23.77 40.88 -2.86
C GLU A 151 22.41 41.24 -3.49
N ALA A 152 22.08 40.61 -4.63
CA ALA A 152 20.82 40.81 -5.34
C ALA A 152 19.63 40.00 -4.77
N LEU A 153 19.82 39.28 -3.66
CA LEU A 153 18.80 38.42 -3.07
C LEU A 153 17.58 39.24 -2.62
N GLU A 154 16.40 38.84 -3.10
CA GLU A 154 15.11 39.48 -2.80
C GLU A 154 14.24 38.62 -1.87
N SER A 155 14.40 37.30 -1.91
CA SER A 155 13.63 36.35 -1.10
C SER A 155 14.52 35.23 -0.56
N LEU A 156 14.46 35.02 0.76
CA LEU A 156 15.10 33.90 1.44
C LEU A 156 14.07 33.17 2.30
N GLN A 157 13.90 31.87 2.08
CA GLN A 157 12.96 31.03 2.80
C GLN A 157 13.57 29.69 3.22
N PHE A 158 13.64 29.39 4.52
CA PHE A 158 14.02 28.07 5.04
C PHE A 158 12.96 27.51 5.99
N GLY A 159 12.53 26.28 5.74
CA GLY A 159 11.42 25.62 6.45
C GLY A 159 10.63 24.73 5.50
N PRO A 160 9.64 23.95 5.97
CA PRO A 160 9.01 24.07 7.29
C PRO A 160 9.83 23.45 8.42
N ASP A 161 10.74 22.52 8.16
CA ASP A 161 11.55 21.89 9.21
C ASP A 161 12.34 22.87 10.10
N PHE A 162 12.56 22.45 11.34
CA PHE A 162 13.15 23.29 12.37
C PHE A 162 14.64 23.53 12.09
N CYS A 163 15.00 24.76 11.75
CA CYS A 163 16.37 25.16 11.45
C CYS A 163 17.13 25.55 12.73
N GLU A 164 17.21 24.64 13.70
CA GLU A 164 17.69 24.90 15.07
C GLU A 164 19.16 25.36 15.15
N ARG A 165 19.93 25.11 14.09
CA ARG A 165 21.36 25.48 13.97
C ARG A 165 21.60 26.82 13.28
N ILE A 166 20.52 27.49 12.85
CA ILE A 166 20.56 28.87 12.39
C ILE A 166 20.23 29.77 13.58
N THR A 167 21.04 30.79 13.80
CA THR A 167 20.91 31.74 14.91
C THR A 167 20.78 33.18 14.40
N SER A 168 20.63 34.10 15.35
CA SER A 168 20.62 35.54 15.12
C SER A 168 21.85 36.05 14.35
N ASP A 169 23.01 35.40 14.48
CA ASP A 169 24.23 35.81 13.78
C ASP A 169 24.10 35.63 12.26
N ALA A 170 23.48 34.55 11.79
CA ALA A 170 23.24 34.37 10.36
C ALA A 170 22.14 35.28 9.81
N ILE A 171 21.12 35.59 10.61
CA ILE A 171 20.11 36.60 10.25
C ILE A 171 20.78 37.97 10.08
N LYS A 172 21.69 38.33 11.00
CA LYS A 172 22.48 39.56 10.93
C LYS A 172 23.40 39.56 9.70
N ALA A 173 24.11 38.48 9.42
CA ALA A 173 24.91 38.32 8.20
C ALA A 173 24.06 38.49 6.93
N THR A 174 22.85 37.90 6.91
CA THR A 174 21.87 38.05 5.82
C THR A 174 21.50 39.52 5.62
N SER A 175 21.19 40.23 6.71
CA SER A 175 20.82 41.66 6.64
C SER A 175 21.94 42.53 6.06
N LEU A 176 23.19 42.23 6.39
CA LEU A 176 24.37 42.99 5.95
C LEU A 176 24.72 42.70 4.48
N CYS A 177 24.55 41.45 4.04
CA CYS A 177 24.94 41.02 2.70
C CYS A 177 23.86 41.23 1.64
N CYS A 178 22.57 41.29 2.03
CA CYS A 178 21.44 41.29 1.10
C CYS A 178 20.55 42.54 1.24
N PRO A 179 21.02 43.75 0.86
CA PRO A 179 20.25 44.99 1.05
C PRO A 179 18.96 45.09 0.21
N LYS A 180 18.81 44.23 -0.80
CA LYS A 180 17.62 44.15 -1.66
C LYS A 180 16.55 43.19 -1.14
N LEU A 181 16.75 42.61 0.04
CA LEU A 181 15.84 41.63 0.62
C LEU A 181 14.44 42.25 0.83
N LYS A 182 13.43 41.56 0.30
CA LYS A 182 12.01 41.90 0.42
C LYS A 182 11.25 40.92 1.29
N LYS A 183 11.69 39.66 1.30
CA LYS A 183 11.04 38.56 2.02
C LYS A 183 12.08 37.72 2.77
N LEU A 184 11.87 37.54 4.07
CA LEU A 184 12.66 36.64 4.92
C LEU A 184 11.73 35.75 5.72
N ARG A 185 11.79 34.44 5.49
CA ARG A 185 10.93 33.46 6.17
C ARG A 185 11.78 32.31 6.69
N LEU A 186 11.84 32.14 8.00
CA LEU A 186 12.65 31.13 8.66
C LEU A 186 11.78 30.36 9.67
N SER A 187 11.99 29.03 9.73
CA SER A 187 11.22 28.14 10.60
C SER A 187 12.10 27.44 11.64
N GLY A 188 11.59 27.32 12.86
CA GLY A 188 12.22 26.58 13.97
C GLY A 188 13.58 27.11 14.42
N ILE A 189 13.75 28.44 14.40
CA ILE A 189 14.91 29.09 15.04
C ILE A 189 14.65 29.17 16.54
N LYS A 190 15.65 28.81 17.34
CA LYS A 190 15.51 28.84 18.80
C LYS A 190 15.35 30.27 19.31
N ASP A 191 16.30 31.15 19.00
CA ASP A 191 16.34 32.51 19.54
C ASP A 191 16.61 33.55 18.44
N VAL A 192 15.67 34.47 18.24
CA VAL A 192 15.79 35.62 17.33
C VAL A 192 15.86 36.91 18.16
N TYR A 193 17.08 37.37 18.42
CA TYR A 193 17.36 38.52 19.29
C TYR A 193 17.18 39.88 18.58
N ALA A 194 17.01 40.92 19.40
CA ALA A 194 16.80 42.28 18.95
C ALA A 194 17.86 42.80 17.98
N ASP A 195 19.14 42.46 18.18
CA ASP A 195 20.23 43.01 17.37
C ASP A 195 20.18 42.53 15.91
N ALA A 196 19.78 41.28 15.67
CA ALA A 196 19.55 40.74 14.33
C ALA A 196 18.34 41.39 13.64
N ILE A 197 17.21 41.54 14.36
CA ILE A 197 16.00 42.18 13.82
C ILE A 197 16.25 43.67 13.52
N ASN A 198 16.94 44.37 14.42
CA ASN A 198 17.31 45.78 14.19
C ASN A 198 18.30 45.92 13.04
N ALA A 199 19.18 44.93 12.80
CA ALA A 199 20.03 44.91 11.62
C ALA A 199 19.22 44.75 10.32
N LEU A 200 18.19 43.89 10.31
CA LEU A 200 17.23 43.81 9.20
C LEU A 200 16.54 45.15 8.95
N ALA A 201 16.01 45.79 9.99
CA ALA A 201 15.36 47.10 9.89
C ALA A 201 16.28 48.17 9.29
N LYS A 202 17.57 48.14 9.66
CA LYS A 202 18.56 49.12 9.22
C LYS A 202 19.09 48.89 7.81
N HIS A 203 19.37 47.63 7.45
CA HIS A 203 20.10 47.28 6.24
C HIS A 203 19.22 46.76 5.10
N CYS A 204 17.97 46.37 5.38
CA CYS A 204 17.00 45.85 4.40
C CYS A 204 15.76 46.76 4.32
N PRO A 205 15.86 47.99 3.76
CA PRO A 205 14.75 48.97 3.78
C PRO A 205 13.52 48.55 2.97
N ASN A 206 13.66 47.56 2.08
CA ASN A 206 12.59 47.03 1.24
C ASN A 206 11.95 45.76 1.82
N LEU A 207 12.28 45.38 3.06
CA LEU A 207 11.76 44.18 3.70
C LEU A 207 10.27 44.36 4.03
N VAL A 208 9.41 43.67 3.27
CA VAL A 208 7.94 43.77 3.35
C VAL A 208 7.29 42.55 4.00
N ASP A 209 7.95 41.39 3.98
CA ASP A 209 7.41 40.12 4.45
C ASP A 209 8.44 39.45 5.38
N ILE A 210 8.06 39.29 6.65
CA ILE A 210 8.86 38.62 7.67
C ILE A 210 8.06 37.44 8.22
N GLY A 211 8.68 36.27 8.23
CA GLY A 211 8.16 35.09 8.89
C GLY A 211 9.18 34.46 9.81
N PHE A 212 8.82 34.35 11.09
CA PHE A 212 9.54 33.56 12.08
C PHE A 212 8.58 32.48 12.59
N LEU A 213 8.54 31.34 11.90
CA LEU A 213 7.59 30.27 12.17
C LEU A 213 8.18 29.28 13.16
N ASP A 214 7.35 28.69 14.03
CA ASP A 214 7.75 27.64 14.96
C ASP A 214 9.01 28.00 15.80
N CYS A 215 9.28 29.28 16.04
CA CYS A 215 10.48 29.74 16.78
C CYS A 215 10.23 29.76 18.30
N LEU A 216 11.25 29.47 19.10
CA LEU A 216 11.07 29.39 20.56
C LEU A 216 10.98 30.77 21.22
N ASN A 217 11.87 31.70 20.86
CA ASN A 217 11.86 33.08 21.36
C ASN A 217 12.15 34.05 20.20
N VAL A 218 11.34 35.11 20.08
CA VAL A 218 11.53 36.19 19.11
C VAL A 218 11.34 37.52 19.80
N ASP A 219 12.30 38.45 19.64
CA ASP A 219 12.23 39.76 20.29
C ASP A 219 11.08 40.61 19.71
N GLU A 220 10.02 40.78 20.50
CA GLU A 220 8.78 41.40 20.07
C GLU A 220 8.93 42.92 19.89
N ALA A 221 9.82 43.52 20.69
CA ALA A 221 10.08 44.94 20.67
C ALA A 221 10.85 45.36 19.42
N ALA A 222 11.87 44.60 19.04
CA ALA A 222 12.62 44.84 17.82
C ALA A 222 11.77 44.64 16.57
N LEU A 223 10.88 43.64 16.54
CA LEU A 223 9.91 43.49 15.45
C LEU A 223 9.01 44.72 15.29
N GLY A 224 8.62 45.35 16.40
CA GLY A 224 7.88 46.61 16.41
C GLY A 224 8.62 47.81 15.79
N ASN A 225 9.94 47.69 15.55
CA ASN A 225 10.75 48.74 14.94
C ASN A 225 10.94 48.57 13.42
N VAL A 226 10.47 47.47 12.82
CA VAL A 226 10.63 47.21 11.38
C VAL A 226 9.53 47.93 10.58
N LEU A 227 9.67 49.25 10.41
CA LEU A 227 8.63 50.12 9.83
C LEU A 227 8.26 49.81 8.37
N SER A 228 9.10 49.05 7.65
CA SER A 228 8.85 48.63 6.26
C SER A 228 7.88 47.45 6.14
N VAL A 229 7.66 46.68 7.21
CA VAL A 229 6.93 45.41 7.18
C VAL A 229 5.45 45.62 6.84
N ARG A 230 4.95 44.80 5.92
CA ARG A 230 3.54 44.76 5.52
C ARG A 230 2.87 43.46 5.92
N PHE A 231 3.62 42.37 5.92
CA PHE A 231 3.15 41.05 6.28
C PHE A 231 4.08 40.46 7.32
N LEU A 232 3.53 40.06 8.46
CA LEU A 232 4.26 39.48 9.57
C LEU A 232 3.61 38.16 9.95
N THR A 233 4.38 37.08 10.01
CA THR A 233 3.94 35.82 10.64
C THR A 233 4.90 35.43 11.75
N VAL A 234 4.30 35.07 12.88
CA VAL A 234 4.96 34.44 14.02
C VAL A 234 4.21 33.16 14.41
N ALA A 235 3.63 32.47 13.42
CA ALA A 235 2.83 31.29 13.68
C ALA A 235 3.64 30.17 14.33
N GLY A 236 3.09 29.56 15.38
CA GLY A 236 3.76 28.51 16.16
C GLY A 236 4.87 29.01 17.09
N THR A 237 5.12 30.32 17.18
CA THR A 237 6.13 30.81 18.12
C THR A 237 5.67 30.68 19.56
N SER A 238 6.60 30.32 20.45
CA SER A 238 6.34 30.21 21.88
C SER A 238 6.83 31.46 22.63
N ASN A 239 6.46 31.60 23.91
CA ASN A 239 6.95 32.62 24.86
C ASN A 239 6.75 34.09 24.45
N MET A 240 5.82 34.38 23.55
CA MET A 240 5.49 35.74 23.13
C MET A 240 4.76 36.51 24.24
N LYS A 241 5.22 37.72 24.54
CA LYS A 241 4.57 38.63 25.49
C LYS A 241 3.47 39.44 24.80
N TRP A 242 2.29 38.85 24.62
CA TRP A 242 1.19 39.45 23.84
C TRP A 242 0.68 40.82 24.36
N ASP A 243 0.77 41.08 25.66
CA ASP A 243 0.48 42.39 26.22
C ASP A 243 1.42 43.48 25.69
N LEU A 244 2.72 43.18 25.64
CA LEU A 244 3.73 44.06 25.06
C LEU A 244 3.52 44.20 23.56
N VAL A 245 3.36 43.08 22.85
CA VAL A 245 3.12 43.02 21.39
C VAL A 245 1.99 43.95 20.99
N SER A 246 0.84 43.84 21.65
CA SER A 246 -0.36 44.61 21.31
C SER A 246 -0.20 46.12 21.55
N HIS A 247 0.76 46.56 22.37
CA HIS A 247 1.13 47.97 22.56
C HIS A 247 2.19 48.50 21.57
N LEU A 248 2.89 47.61 20.88
CA LEU A 248 3.95 47.97 19.93
C LEU A 248 3.49 47.83 18.48
N TRP A 249 2.93 46.68 18.11
CA TRP A 249 2.70 46.35 16.70
C TRP A 249 1.53 47.10 16.06
N HIS A 250 0.57 47.61 16.87
CA HIS A 250 -0.49 48.48 16.33
C HIS A 250 0.06 49.78 15.73
N LYS A 251 1.29 50.19 16.11
CA LYS A 251 1.97 51.40 15.62
C LYS A 251 2.74 51.18 14.33
N LEU A 252 2.88 49.93 13.85
CA LEU A 252 3.55 49.65 12.59
C LEU A 252 2.74 50.26 11.44
N PRO A 253 3.29 51.24 10.69
CA PRO A 253 2.50 52.09 9.80
C PRO A 253 2.03 51.39 8.51
N LYS A 254 2.65 50.25 8.18
CA LYS A 254 2.44 49.53 6.92
C LYS A 254 1.92 48.10 7.12
N LEU A 255 1.73 47.65 8.36
CA LEU A 255 1.33 46.28 8.67
C LEU A 255 -0.11 46.04 8.16
N ILE A 256 -0.27 45.20 7.15
CA ILE A 256 -1.54 44.86 6.50
C ILE A 256 -2.05 43.50 6.98
N GLY A 257 -1.17 42.50 7.05
CA GLY A 257 -1.50 41.13 7.45
C GLY A 257 -0.63 40.68 8.61
N LEU A 258 -1.26 40.09 9.62
CA LEU A 258 -0.60 39.49 10.77
C LEU A 258 -1.10 38.06 10.97
N ASP A 259 -0.17 37.11 11.06
CA ASP A 259 -0.45 35.72 11.36
C ASP A 259 0.22 35.30 12.67
N VAL A 260 -0.62 34.90 13.62
CA VAL A 260 -0.25 34.47 14.97
C VAL A 260 -0.83 33.09 15.26
N SER A 261 -1.19 32.33 14.22
CA SER A 261 -1.79 31.00 14.33
C SER A 261 -0.90 30.06 15.15
N ARG A 262 -1.50 29.13 15.90
CA ARG A 262 -0.78 28.17 16.76
C ARG A 262 0.06 28.83 17.87
N THR A 263 -0.35 30.00 18.35
CA THR A 263 0.24 30.67 19.52
C THR A 263 -0.77 30.77 20.67
N ASP A 264 -0.31 31.27 21.82
CA ASP A 264 -1.09 31.49 23.04
C ASP A 264 -1.70 32.91 23.14
N ILE A 265 -1.87 33.62 22.01
CA ILE A 265 -2.48 34.96 22.01
C ILE A 265 -3.89 34.96 22.63
N GLY A 266 -4.14 35.90 23.54
CA GLY A 266 -5.44 36.08 24.21
C GLY A 266 -6.34 37.15 23.56
N LEU A 267 -7.60 37.18 24.00
CA LEU A 267 -8.64 38.08 23.49
C LEU A 267 -8.29 39.57 23.58
N ASP A 268 -7.67 40.00 24.68
CA ASP A 268 -7.32 41.41 24.91
C ASP A 268 -6.31 41.92 23.87
N ALA A 269 -5.30 41.10 23.57
CA ALA A 269 -4.28 41.42 22.57
C ALA A 269 -4.90 41.50 21.16
N VAL A 270 -5.76 40.53 20.80
CA VAL A 270 -6.50 40.51 19.54
C VAL A 270 -7.38 41.77 19.40
N SER A 271 -8.18 42.06 20.43
CA SER A 271 -9.09 43.22 20.45
C SER A 271 -8.33 44.54 20.30
N ARG A 272 -7.17 44.67 20.96
CA ARG A 272 -6.32 45.86 20.87
C ARG A 272 -5.69 46.02 19.48
N LEU A 273 -5.16 44.94 18.89
CA LEU A 273 -4.60 44.96 17.54
C LEU A 273 -5.65 45.33 16.48
N LEU A 274 -6.86 44.77 16.58
CA LEU A 274 -7.96 45.06 15.68
C LEU A 274 -8.50 46.49 15.86
N SER A 275 -8.61 47.01 17.08
CA SER A 275 -9.14 48.36 17.33
C SER A 275 -8.12 49.48 17.08
N SER A 276 -6.86 49.28 17.46
CA SER A 276 -5.86 50.36 17.53
C SER A 276 -4.98 50.48 16.29
N SER A 277 -4.82 49.43 15.50
CA SER A 277 -4.02 49.50 14.27
C SER A 277 -4.79 50.20 13.15
N GLN A 278 -4.17 51.14 12.44
CA GLN A 278 -4.82 51.80 11.30
C GLN A 278 -4.60 51.07 9.97
N SER A 279 -3.48 50.36 9.82
CA SER A 279 -3.09 49.70 8.58
C SER A 279 -3.52 48.24 8.49
N LEU A 280 -3.70 47.57 9.65
CA LEU A 280 -3.99 46.14 9.71
C LEU A 280 -5.36 45.86 9.09
N LYS A 281 -5.39 44.97 8.11
CA LYS A 281 -6.61 44.51 7.44
C LYS A 281 -6.98 43.08 7.81
N ILE A 282 -5.99 42.22 8.05
CA ILE A 282 -6.20 40.80 8.30
C ILE A 282 -5.38 40.32 9.50
N LEU A 283 -6.04 39.60 10.40
CA LEU A 283 -5.43 38.88 11.51
C LEU A 283 -5.79 37.39 11.43
N CYS A 284 -4.80 36.51 11.37
CA CYS A 284 -4.96 35.06 11.35
C CYS A 284 -4.56 34.46 12.70
N THR A 285 -5.48 33.74 13.34
CA THR A 285 -5.38 33.17 14.70
C THR A 285 -5.89 31.72 14.69
N LEU A 286 -5.51 30.92 13.70
CA LEU A 286 -5.97 29.53 13.60
C LEU A 286 -5.27 28.67 14.65
N ASN A 287 -6.05 27.86 15.39
CA ASN A 287 -5.57 26.97 16.43
C ASN A 287 -4.84 27.71 17.56
N CYS A 288 -5.39 28.86 17.97
CA CYS A 288 -4.93 29.63 19.12
C CYS A 288 -5.78 29.25 20.34
N THR A 289 -5.35 28.23 21.08
CA THR A 289 -6.17 27.57 22.11
C THR A 289 -6.68 28.51 23.20
N VAL A 290 -5.85 29.48 23.64
CA VAL A 290 -6.24 30.47 24.66
C VAL A 290 -7.37 31.37 24.15
N LEU A 291 -7.30 31.80 22.89
CA LEU A 291 -8.34 32.61 22.25
C LEU A 291 -9.63 31.82 22.02
N GLU A 292 -9.48 30.58 21.56
CA GLU A 292 -10.60 29.72 21.14
C GLU A 292 -11.41 29.19 22.31
N GLN A 293 -10.82 29.12 23.52
CA GLN A 293 -11.51 28.77 24.75
C GLN A 293 -12.25 29.96 25.40
N ASP A 294 -12.00 31.20 24.96
CA ASP A 294 -12.67 32.38 25.51
C ASP A 294 -14.07 32.57 24.87
N PRO A 295 -15.18 32.45 25.63
CA PRO A 295 -16.53 32.56 25.09
C PRO A 295 -16.85 33.96 24.55
N SER A 296 -16.12 34.98 24.99
CA SER A 296 -16.36 36.39 24.66
C SER A 296 -15.86 36.75 23.25
N ILE A 297 -15.05 35.88 22.62
CA ILE A 297 -14.50 36.09 21.27
C ILE A 297 -15.59 36.36 20.22
N SER A 298 -16.76 35.75 20.38
CA SER A 298 -17.94 35.93 19.53
C SER A 298 -18.46 37.37 19.47
N THR A 299 -18.14 38.20 20.46
CA THR A 299 -18.57 39.61 20.57
C THR A 299 -17.53 40.61 20.07
N THR A 300 -16.38 40.13 19.62
CA THR A 300 -15.24 40.97 19.24
C THR A 300 -15.58 41.81 18.01
N LYS A 301 -15.54 43.14 18.16
CA LYS A 301 -15.74 44.06 17.05
C LYS A 301 -14.50 44.08 16.17
N THR A 302 -14.63 43.61 14.93
CA THR A 302 -13.53 43.60 13.96
C THR A 302 -13.31 44.95 13.27
N ASN A 303 -14.21 45.93 13.46
CA ASN A 303 -14.14 47.27 12.85
C ASN A 303 -13.90 47.25 11.32
N GLY A 304 -14.50 46.30 10.61
CA GLY A 304 -14.34 46.13 9.16
C GLY A 304 -13.05 45.45 8.73
N LYS A 305 -12.29 44.86 9.66
CA LYS A 305 -11.13 44.00 9.40
C LYS A 305 -11.53 42.53 9.38
N VAL A 306 -10.67 41.71 8.80
CA VAL A 306 -10.86 40.26 8.68
C VAL A 306 -10.14 39.55 9.82
N LEU A 307 -10.87 38.70 10.55
CA LEU A 307 -10.33 37.79 11.58
C LEU A 307 -10.52 36.35 11.11
N LEU A 308 -9.41 35.62 10.89
CA LEU A 308 -9.45 34.22 10.50
C LEU A 308 -9.14 33.33 11.71
N ALA A 309 -10.12 32.56 12.16
CA ALA A 309 -10.03 31.67 13.30
C ALA A 309 -10.81 30.35 13.06
N LEU A 310 -10.58 29.31 13.87
CA LEU A 310 -11.24 28.01 13.67
C LEU A 310 -12.76 28.05 13.82
N PHE A 311 -13.27 28.95 14.66
CA PHE A 311 -14.70 29.18 14.86
C PHE A 311 -15.34 30.10 13.82
N SER A 312 -14.56 30.68 12.91
CA SER A 312 -15.03 31.58 11.85
C SER A 312 -15.27 30.83 10.53
N ASP A 313 -16.21 31.30 9.72
CA ASP A 313 -16.35 30.85 8.33
C ASP A 313 -15.33 31.60 7.48
N ILE A 314 -14.18 30.94 7.26
CA ILE A 314 -13.00 31.55 6.63
C ILE A 314 -13.33 32.10 5.23
N PHE A 315 -14.14 31.40 4.44
CA PHE A 315 -14.50 31.87 3.10
C PHE A 315 -15.38 33.12 3.16
N ARG A 316 -16.35 33.14 4.08
CA ARG A 316 -17.21 34.31 4.29
C ARG A 316 -16.42 35.51 4.79
N GLU A 317 -15.53 35.32 5.76
CA GLU A 317 -14.68 36.40 6.28
C GLU A 317 -13.79 36.98 5.17
N LEU A 318 -13.16 36.14 4.35
CA LEU A 318 -12.33 36.58 3.23
C LEU A 318 -13.15 37.27 2.13
N SER A 319 -14.42 36.91 1.94
CA SER A 319 -15.28 37.57 0.94
C SER A 319 -15.47 39.06 1.19
N SER A 320 -15.35 39.51 2.45
CA SER A 320 -15.44 40.94 2.81
C SER A 320 -14.31 41.80 2.25
N LEU A 321 -13.22 41.19 1.78
CA LEU A 321 -12.11 41.89 1.11
C LEU A 321 -12.46 42.34 -0.31
N PHE A 322 -13.57 41.85 -0.87
CA PHE A 322 -13.98 42.09 -2.25
C PHE A 322 -15.16 43.06 -2.31
N ALA A 323 -15.06 44.07 -3.17
CA ALA A 323 -16.08 45.14 -3.28
C ALA A 323 -17.38 44.70 -4.00
N GLU A 324 -17.35 43.61 -4.77
CA GLU A 324 -18.48 43.03 -5.50
C GLU A 324 -18.59 41.54 -5.13
N THR A 325 -19.53 41.18 -4.26
CA THR A 325 -19.72 39.77 -3.88
C THR A 325 -20.54 39.02 -4.93
N SER A 326 -19.87 38.17 -5.70
CA SER A 326 -20.45 37.02 -6.39
C SER A 326 -21.14 36.10 -5.36
N ASN A 327 -22.34 35.61 -5.65
CA ASN A 327 -23.15 34.73 -4.78
C ASN A 327 -22.50 33.35 -4.46
N LYS A 328 -21.24 33.09 -4.83
CA LYS A 328 -20.54 31.81 -4.62
C LYS A 328 -19.33 31.95 -3.69
N VAL A 329 -19.59 32.07 -2.39
CA VAL A 329 -18.58 32.22 -1.33
C VAL A 329 -17.50 31.12 -1.36
N ASN A 330 -17.85 29.89 -1.75
CA ASN A 330 -16.91 28.75 -1.76
C ASN A 330 -15.85 28.79 -2.90
N ASN A 331 -16.03 29.64 -3.92
CA ASN A 331 -15.09 29.74 -5.06
C ASN A 331 -14.19 30.98 -4.98
N LEU A 332 -14.10 31.64 -3.81
CA LEU A 332 -13.45 32.94 -3.65
C LEU A 332 -12.04 33.02 -4.24
N PHE A 333 -11.17 32.05 -3.93
CA PHE A 333 -9.80 32.04 -4.44
C PHE A 333 -9.75 31.83 -5.96
N LEU A 334 -10.65 31.01 -6.51
CA LEU A 334 -10.73 30.78 -7.95
C LEU A 334 -11.20 32.05 -8.68
N ASP A 335 -12.25 32.69 -8.15
CA ASP A 335 -12.79 33.94 -8.67
C ASP A 335 -11.74 35.06 -8.61
N TRP A 336 -10.99 35.16 -7.50
CA TRP A 336 -9.87 36.08 -7.36
C TRP A 336 -8.78 35.84 -8.41
N ARG A 337 -8.33 34.59 -8.60
CA ARG A 337 -7.29 34.25 -9.59
C ARG A 337 -7.73 34.53 -11.03
N CYS A 338 -9.02 34.39 -11.32
CA CYS A 338 -9.61 34.64 -12.65
C CYS A 338 -9.98 36.11 -12.90
N SER A 339 -9.94 36.98 -11.88
CA SER A 339 -10.36 38.38 -12.02
C SER A 339 -9.48 39.17 -13.01
N LYS A 340 -10.13 39.86 -13.95
CA LYS A 340 -9.48 40.71 -14.97
C LYS A 340 -8.94 42.02 -14.40
N ASN A 341 -9.58 42.57 -13.37
CA ASN A 341 -9.16 43.79 -12.69
C ASN A 341 -8.33 43.44 -11.46
N ARG A 342 -7.01 43.35 -11.64
CA ARG A 342 -6.07 43.01 -10.59
C ARG A 342 -5.77 44.20 -9.70
N ASP A 343 -6.54 44.37 -8.61
CA ASP A 343 -6.08 45.21 -7.49
C ASP A 343 -4.76 44.64 -6.95
N LYS A 344 -3.68 45.40 -7.11
CA LYS A 344 -2.33 45.00 -6.70
C LYS A 344 -2.25 44.75 -5.19
N ASN A 345 -2.95 45.54 -4.37
CA ASN A 345 -2.93 45.38 -2.93
C ASN A 345 -3.66 44.10 -2.52
N LEU A 346 -4.83 43.84 -3.11
CA LEU A 346 -5.57 42.60 -2.87
C LEU A 346 -4.76 41.37 -3.30
N ASN A 347 -4.08 41.44 -4.45
CA ASN A 347 -3.23 40.35 -4.91
C ASN A 347 -2.09 40.04 -3.95
N GLU A 348 -1.42 41.05 -3.41
CA GLU A 348 -0.34 40.86 -2.43
C GLU A 348 -0.88 40.22 -1.14
N ILE A 349 -2.05 40.66 -0.66
CA ILE A 349 -2.74 40.08 0.50
C ILE A 349 -3.08 38.61 0.26
N MET A 350 -3.76 38.30 -0.85
CA MET A 350 -4.22 36.95 -1.17
C MET A 350 -3.05 35.99 -1.42
N THR A 351 -1.98 36.46 -2.07
CA THR A 351 -0.75 35.67 -2.26
C THR A 351 -0.09 35.33 -0.92
N TRP A 352 -0.05 36.30 0.02
CA TRP A 352 0.46 36.05 1.37
C TRP A 352 -0.46 35.09 2.16
N LEU A 353 -1.78 35.26 2.05
CA LEU A 353 -2.79 34.40 2.68
C LEU A 353 -2.68 32.95 2.25
N GLU A 354 -2.60 32.69 0.94
CA GLU A 354 -2.40 31.33 0.42
C GLU A 354 -1.17 30.67 1.04
N TRP A 355 -0.09 31.44 1.18
CA TRP A 355 1.16 30.97 1.74
C TRP A 355 1.02 30.63 3.23
N ILE A 356 0.49 31.52 4.07
CA ILE A 356 0.33 31.24 5.51
C ILE A 356 -0.66 30.11 5.77
N LEU A 357 -1.77 30.04 5.02
CA LEU A 357 -2.80 29.02 5.20
C LEU A 357 -2.24 27.64 4.84
N SER A 358 -1.46 27.52 3.77
CA SER A 358 -0.82 26.25 3.42
C SER A 358 0.14 25.75 4.49
N HIS A 359 0.87 26.65 5.17
CA HIS A 359 1.78 26.28 6.26
C HIS A 359 1.01 25.88 7.51
N THR A 360 0.08 26.73 7.95
CA THR A 360 -0.69 26.50 9.17
C THR A 360 -1.55 25.25 9.07
N LEU A 361 -2.24 25.03 7.95
CA LEU A 361 -3.05 23.83 7.74
C LEU A 361 -2.20 22.57 7.67
N LEU A 362 -1.05 22.59 6.96
CA LEU A 362 -0.14 21.45 6.96
C LEU A 362 0.35 21.12 8.38
N ARG A 363 0.74 22.12 9.16
CA ARG A 363 1.16 21.92 10.56
C ARG A 363 0.06 21.35 11.44
N MET A 364 -1.17 21.84 11.28
CA MET A 364 -2.32 21.30 12.01
C MET A 364 -2.62 19.86 11.60
N ALA A 365 -2.44 19.50 10.32
CA ALA A 365 -2.59 18.14 9.83
C ALA A 365 -1.51 17.21 10.43
N GLU A 366 -0.25 17.64 10.44
CA GLU A 366 0.88 16.90 11.03
C GLU A 366 0.71 16.66 12.54
N SER A 367 0.22 17.67 13.28
CA SER A 367 0.04 17.54 14.74
C SER A 367 -1.28 16.86 15.13
N ASN A 368 -2.23 16.77 14.20
CA ASN A 368 -3.61 16.27 14.36
C ASN A 368 -4.21 16.49 15.76
N PRO A 369 -4.34 17.74 16.23
CA PRO A 369 -4.78 18.01 17.61
C PRO A 369 -6.25 17.61 17.78
N GLN A 370 -6.60 17.16 18.99
CA GLN A 370 -7.94 16.69 19.32
C GLN A 370 -8.99 17.80 19.15
N GLY A 371 -10.17 17.44 18.63
CA GLY A 371 -11.31 18.36 18.49
C GLY A 371 -11.39 19.12 17.16
N LEU A 372 -10.49 18.86 16.20
CA LEU A 372 -10.51 19.51 14.89
C LEU A 372 -11.31 18.78 13.81
N ASP A 373 -11.96 17.66 14.13
CA ASP A 373 -12.66 16.84 13.12
C ASP A 373 -13.73 17.65 12.38
N GLU A 374 -14.54 18.41 13.11
CA GLU A 374 -15.57 19.26 12.50
C GLU A 374 -14.96 20.35 11.61
N PHE A 375 -13.84 20.94 12.02
CA PHE A 375 -13.12 21.93 11.22
C PHE A 375 -12.62 21.33 9.91
N TRP A 376 -11.98 20.16 9.96
CA TRP A 376 -11.45 19.48 8.78
C TRP A 376 -12.54 19.13 7.77
N LEU A 377 -13.66 18.62 8.28
CA LEU A 377 -14.80 18.20 7.45
C LEU A 377 -15.56 19.39 6.84
N LYS A 378 -15.70 20.51 7.55
CA LYS A 378 -16.45 21.69 7.07
C LYS A 378 -15.62 22.66 6.25
N HIS A 379 -14.37 22.89 6.63
CA HIS A 379 -13.56 23.99 6.09
C HIS A 379 -12.18 23.53 5.61
N GLY A 380 -11.50 22.69 6.39
CA GLY A 380 -10.09 22.34 6.15
C GLY A 380 -9.85 21.67 4.80
N ALA A 381 -10.65 20.67 4.43
CA ALA A 381 -10.55 20.01 3.13
C ALA A 381 -10.79 20.99 1.97
N ALA A 382 -11.84 21.82 2.04
CA ALA A 382 -12.16 22.81 1.02
C ALA A 382 -11.06 23.88 0.87
N LEU A 383 -10.46 24.32 1.99
CA LEU A 383 -9.33 25.25 1.96
C LEU A 383 -8.12 24.62 1.27
N LEU A 384 -7.74 23.39 1.63
CA LEU A 384 -6.63 22.71 0.99
C LEU A 384 -6.87 22.49 -0.51
N LEU A 385 -8.10 22.09 -0.91
CA LEU A 385 -8.50 21.95 -2.31
C LEU A 385 -8.47 23.28 -3.08
N SER A 386 -8.75 24.39 -2.41
CA SER A 386 -8.57 25.72 -2.98
C SER A 386 -7.08 26.07 -3.17
N LEU A 387 -6.22 25.69 -2.21
CA LEU A 387 -4.79 26.00 -2.20
C LEU A 387 -3.98 25.17 -3.21
N ILE A 388 -4.37 23.92 -3.49
CA ILE A 388 -3.74 23.12 -4.59
C ILE A 388 -3.91 23.77 -5.97
N GLN A 389 -4.85 24.70 -6.12
CA GLN A 389 -5.09 25.49 -7.33
C GLN A 389 -4.32 26.84 -7.33
N SER A 390 -3.44 27.07 -6.35
CA SER A 390 -2.62 28.29 -6.28
C SER A 390 -1.66 28.40 -7.46
N SER A 391 -1.33 29.64 -7.82
CA SER A 391 -0.22 29.94 -8.75
C SER A 391 1.17 29.76 -8.13
N GLN A 392 1.24 29.68 -6.79
CA GLN A 392 2.45 29.48 -6.03
C GLN A 392 2.70 27.98 -5.86
N GLU A 393 3.77 27.49 -6.46
CA GLU A 393 4.07 26.06 -6.47
C GLU A 393 4.30 25.48 -5.06
N ASP A 394 4.94 26.25 -4.20
CA ASP A 394 5.23 25.86 -2.81
C ASP A 394 3.95 25.77 -1.95
N VAL A 395 2.91 26.53 -2.30
CA VAL A 395 1.56 26.42 -1.73
C VAL A 395 0.87 25.17 -2.23
N GLN A 396 0.93 24.89 -3.54
CA GLN A 396 0.31 23.71 -4.13
C GLN A 396 0.86 22.41 -3.50
N GLU A 397 2.18 22.31 -3.37
CA GLU A 397 2.83 21.14 -2.77
C GLU A 397 2.43 20.96 -1.30
N ARG A 398 2.47 22.03 -0.50
CA ARG A 398 2.07 21.97 0.93
C ARG A 398 0.60 21.63 1.09
N ALA A 399 -0.26 22.15 0.24
CA ALA A 399 -1.67 21.83 0.27
C ALA A 399 -1.94 20.37 -0.11
N ALA A 400 -1.25 19.84 -1.13
CA ALA A 400 -1.32 18.42 -1.50
C ALA A 400 -0.77 17.52 -0.38
N THR A 401 0.36 17.90 0.22
CA THR A 401 0.91 17.22 1.41
C THR A 401 -0.09 17.25 2.56
N GLY A 402 -0.73 18.39 2.80
CA GLY A 402 -1.75 18.57 3.82
C GLY A 402 -2.94 17.64 3.61
N LEU A 403 -3.43 17.51 2.36
CA LEU A 403 -4.49 16.57 1.97
C LEU A 403 -4.07 15.11 2.19
N ALA A 404 -2.83 14.76 1.86
CA ALA A 404 -2.29 13.42 2.08
C ALA A 404 -2.14 13.08 3.57
N THR A 405 -1.80 14.07 4.39
CA THR A 405 -1.45 13.89 5.81
C THR A 405 -2.69 13.86 6.69
N PHE A 406 -3.62 14.81 6.54
CA PHE A 406 -4.73 14.95 7.49
C PHE A 406 -5.74 13.79 7.43
N VAL A 407 -5.77 13.03 6.33
CA VAL A 407 -6.63 11.85 6.22
C VAL A 407 -6.08 10.65 6.99
N VAL A 408 -4.78 10.63 7.29
CA VAL A 408 -4.14 9.53 8.01
C VAL A 408 -4.30 9.77 9.51
N ILE A 409 -4.87 8.78 10.22
CA ILE A 409 -5.04 8.82 11.68
C ILE A 409 -3.86 8.13 12.36
N ASP A 410 -3.36 7.05 11.76
CA ASP A 410 -2.30 6.22 12.29
C ASP A 410 -1.36 5.80 11.17
N ASP A 411 -0.12 6.30 11.24
CA ASP A 411 0.95 6.01 10.28
C ASP A 411 1.41 4.55 10.36
N GLU A 412 1.33 3.90 11.53
CA GLU A 412 1.79 2.51 11.71
C GLU A 412 0.81 1.53 11.08
N ASN A 413 -0.48 1.78 11.25
CA ASN A 413 -1.55 0.92 10.72
C ASN A 413 -2.08 1.38 9.35
N ALA A 414 -1.48 2.43 8.77
CA ALA A 414 -1.94 3.09 7.54
C ALA A 414 -3.46 3.39 7.54
N SER A 415 -4.01 3.68 8.73
CA SER A 415 -5.46 3.86 8.90
C SER A 415 -5.86 5.28 8.54
N ILE A 416 -6.97 5.42 7.82
CA ILE A 416 -7.47 6.73 7.39
C ILE A 416 -8.85 7.05 7.98
N ASP A 417 -9.09 8.35 8.19
CA ASP A 417 -10.41 8.87 8.52
C ASP A 417 -11.30 8.88 7.28
N ARG A 418 -12.35 8.05 7.30
CA ARG A 418 -13.28 7.93 6.17
C ARG A 418 -14.01 9.24 5.87
N GLY A 419 -14.39 10.00 6.90
CA GLY A 419 -15.09 11.27 6.73
C GLY A 419 -14.21 12.32 6.07
N ARG A 420 -12.95 12.43 6.51
CA ARG A 420 -11.96 13.35 5.93
C ARG A 420 -11.65 12.98 4.48
N ALA A 421 -11.46 11.70 4.19
CA ALA A 421 -11.23 11.22 2.83
C ALA A 421 -12.41 11.54 1.89
N GLU A 422 -13.65 11.29 2.34
CA GLU A 422 -14.85 11.65 1.58
C GLU A 422 -15.03 13.17 1.43
N ALA A 423 -14.60 13.97 2.43
CA ALA A 423 -14.62 15.42 2.32
C ALA A 423 -13.68 15.93 1.22
N VAL A 424 -12.52 15.29 1.00
CA VAL A 424 -11.63 15.61 -0.14
C VAL A 424 -12.25 15.22 -1.47
N MET A 425 -12.98 14.10 -1.52
CA MET A 425 -13.62 13.62 -2.74
C MET A 425 -14.74 14.56 -3.24
N ARG A 426 -15.42 15.26 -2.32
CA ARG A 426 -16.51 16.20 -2.67
C ARG A 426 -16.03 17.32 -3.59
N ASP A 427 -16.97 17.88 -4.33
CA ASP A 427 -16.78 19.06 -5.21
C ASP A 427 -15.63 18.93 -6.24
N GLY A 428 -15.30 17.70 -6.64
CA GLY A 428 -14.30 17.42 -7.67
C GLY A 428 -12.85 17.48 -7.19
N GLY A 429 -12.60 17.26 -5.89
CA GLY A 429 -11.24 17.26 -5.35
C GLY A 429 -10.33 16.17 -5.91
N ILE A 430 -10.89 15.00 -6.27
CA ILE A 430 -10.14 13.93 -6.96
C ILE A 430 -9.61 14.44 -8.31
N ARG A 431 -10.46 15.08 -9.12
CA ARG A 431 -10.06 15.66 -10.41
C ARG A 431 -8.94 16.67 -10.27
N LEU A 432 -8.98 17.51 -9.23
CA LEU A 432 -7.93 18.48 -8.95
C LEU A 432 -6.59 17.79 -8.63
N LEU A 433 -6.60 16.76 -7.78
CA LEU A 433 -5.40 15.96 -7.48
C LEU A 433 -4.87 15.24 -8.71
N LEU A 434 -5.74 14.65 -9.54
CA LEU A 434 -5.37 14.01 -10.80
C LEU A 434 -4.74 15.00 -11.79
N ASN A 435 -5.22 16.25 -11.84
CA ASN A 435 -4.61 17.30 -12.66
C ASN A 435 -3.22 17.69 -12.14
N LEU A 436 -3.01 17.75 -10.82
CA LEU A 436 -1.68 17.96 -10.25
C LEU A 436 -0.75 16.78 -10.53
N ALA A 437 -1.25 15.55 -10.47
CA ALA A 437 -0.50 14.34 -10.78
C ALA A 437 -0.01 14.29 -12.25
N LYS A 438 -0.73 14.95 -13.18
CA LYS A 438 -0.32 15.13 -14.59
C LYS A 438 0.71 16.25 -14.81
N SER A 439 1.05 17.03 -13.79
CA SER A 439 2.04 18.10 -13.87
C SER A 439 3.40 17.55 -14.30
N TRP A 440 4.22 18.32 -15.02
CA TRP A 440 5.63 17.96 -15.29
C TRP A 440 6.55 18.23 -14.10
N ARG A 441 6.03 18.82 -13.02
CA ARG A 441 6.80 19.14 -11.82
C ARG A 441 6.76 17.96 -10.87
N GLU A 442 7.87 17.26 -10.75
CA GLU A 442 7.98 16.01 -9.98
C GLU A 442 7.59 16.16 -8.50
N GLY A 443 7.84 17.32 -7.88
CA GLY A 443 7.38 17.61 -6.51
C GLY A 443 5.86 17.56 -6.40
N LEU A 444 5.14 18.23 -7.30
CA LEU A 444 3.67 18.18 -7.36
C LEU A 444 3.16 16.79 -7.72
N GLN A 445 3.80 16.10 -8.66
CA GLN A 445 3.40 14.75 -9.03
C GLN A 445 3.47 13.81 -7.83
N SER A 446 4.55 13.88 -7.06
CA SER A 446 4.78 13.03 -5.88
C SER A 446 3.73 13.31 -4.81
N GLU A 447 3.51 14.57 -4.42
CA GLU A 447 2.55 14.89 -3.36
C GLU A 447 1.10 14.60 -3.77
N ALA A 448 0.75 14.82 -5.04
CA ALA A 448 -0.58 14.48 -5.55
C ALA A 448 -0.79 12.96 -5.62
N ALA A 449 0.20 12.20 -6.10
CA ALA A 449 0.14 10.74 -6.11
C ALA A 449 0.01 10.17 -4.69
N LYS A 450 0.76 10.72 -3.73
CA LYS A 450 0.67 10.35 -2.31
C LYS A 450 -0.72 10.61 -1.73
N ALA A 451 -1.29 11.79 -2.01
CA ALA A 451 -2.65 12.11 -1.59
C ALA A 451 -3.67 11.12 -2.17
N LEU A 452 -3.58 10.83 -3.47
CA LEU A 452 -4.45 9.86 -4.15
C LEU A 452 -4.28 8.45 -3.57
N ALA A 453 -3.05 8.03 -3.27
CA ALA A 453 -2.77 6.73 -2.68
C ALA A 453 -3.43 6.58 -1.31
N ASN A 454 -3.19 7.53 -0.39
CA ASN A 454 -3.76 7.52 0.95
C ASN A 454 -5.30 7.56 0.92
N LEU A 455 -5.87 8.40 0.05
CA LEU A 455 -7.32 8.51 -0.12
C LEU A 455 -7.95 7.20 -0.64
N SER A 456 -7.25 6.46 -1.51
CA SER A 456 -7.72 5.22 -2.11
C SER A 456 -7.79 4.03 -1.15
N VAL A 457 -7.37 4.18 0.12
CA VAL A 457 -7.68 3.20 1.17
C VAL A 457 -9.19 3.15 1.44
N ASN A 458 -9.92 4.24 1.19
CA ASN A 458 -11.38 4.28 1.26
C ASN A 458 -11.98 3.79 -0.06
N ALA A 459 -12.85 2.78 -0.02
CA ALA A 459 -13.45 2.18 -1.21
C ALA A 459 -14.28 3.16 -2.06
N ASN A 460 -15.01 4.11 -1.46
CA ASN A 460 -15.78 5.12 -2.20
C ASN A 460 -14.84 6.04 -2.98
N VAL A 461 -13.74 6.44 -2.34
CA VAL A 461 -12.75 7.32 -2.97
C VAL A 461 -11.93 6.57 -4.02
N ALA A 462 -11.54 5.32 -3.76
CA ALA A 462 -10.90 4.44 -4.75
C ALA A 462 -11.74 4.32 -6.02
N LYS A 463 -13.05 4.12 -5.87
CA LYS A 463 -14.00 4.08 -6.99
C LYS A 463 -14.02 5.41 -7.76
N ALA A 464 -14.10 6.55 -7.07
CA ALA A 464 -14.05 7.86 -7.72
C ALA A 464 -12.73 8.11 -8.46
N VAL A 465 -11.60 7.72 -7.87
CA VAL A 465 -10.27 7.78 -8.51
C VAL A 465 -10.25 6.93 -9.78
N ALA A 466 -10.82 5.72 -9.76
CA ALA A 466 -10.92 4.87 -10.94
C ALA A 466 -11.81 5.48 -12.04
N GLU A 467 -13.01 5.94 -11.69
CA GLU A 467 -13.99 6.54 -12.61
C GLU A 467 -13.47 7.82 -13.29
N GLU A 468 -12.65 8.61 -12.59
CA GLU A 468 -12.02 9.82 -13.14
C GLU A 468 -10.72 9.55 -13.93
N GLY A 469 -10.38 8.29 -14.20
CA GLY A 469 -9.21 7.89 -15.00
C GLY A 469 -7.89 7.86 -14.22
N GLY A 470 -7.95 7.83 -12.89
CA GLY A 470 -6.79 7.80 -12.00
C GLY A 470 -5.91 6.57 -12.19
N ILE A 471 -6.47 5.41 -12.53
CA ILE A 471 -5.71 4.18 -12.80
C ILE A 471 -4.68 4.38 -13.92
N ILE A 472 -5.09 5.00 -15.04
CA ILE A 472 -4.19 5.26 -16.18
C ILE A 472 -3.07 6.23 -15.79
N ILE A 473 -3.41 7.26 -15.01
CA ILE A 473 -2.46 8.26 -14.54
C ILE A 473 -1.43 7.62 -13.60
N LEU A 474 -1.87 6.86 -12.60
CA LEU A 474 -0.99 6.18 -11.65
C LEU A 474 -0.14 5.10 -12.34
N ALA A 475 -0.70 4.32 -13.28
CA ALA A 475 0.09 3.39 -14.09
C ALA A 475 1.16 4.09 -14.93
N GLY A 476 0.87 5.28 -15.46
CA GLY A 476 1.85 6.12 -16.14
C GLY A 476 2.95 6.64 -15.19
N LEU A 477 2.55 7.16 -14.03
CA LEU A 477 3.48 7.68 -13.02
C LEU A 477 4.36 6.60 -12.38
N ALA A 478 3.88 5.36 -12.27
CA ALA A 478 4.67 4.23 -11.82
C ALA A 478 5.93 4.04 -12.70
N ARG A 479 5.87 4.41 -13.99
CA ARG A 479 7.02 4.32 -14.92
C ARG A 479 8.03 5.47 -14.77
N SER A 480 7.80 6.42 -13.85
CA SER A 480 8.66 7.59 -13.65
C SER A 480 10.12 7.21 -13.34
N MET A 481 11.06 8.08 -13.73
CA MET A 481 12.47 7.99 -13.32
C MET A 481 12.68 8.54 -11.90
N ASN A 482 11.72 9.30 -11.36
CA ASN A 482 11.74 9.76 -10.00
C ASN A 482 11.23 8.67 -9.06
N LYS A 483 12.09 8.23 -8.14
CA LYS A 483 11.79 7.18 -7.16
C LYS A 483 10.53 7.50 -6.34
N LEU A 484 10.40 8.74 -5.83
CA LEU A 484 9.28 9.14 -4.99
C LEU A 484 7.96 9.10 -5.77
N VAL A 485 7.94 9.62 -7.00
CA VAL A 485 6.76 9.57 -7.87
C VAL A 485 6.35 8.11 -8.15
N SER A 486 7.31 7.26 -8.51
CA SER A 486 7.05 5.84 -8.74
C SER A 486 6.56 5.10 -7.49
N GLU A 487 7.12 5.43 -6.32
CA GLU A 487 6.74 4.84 -5.03
C GLU A 487 5.27 5.14 -4.70
N GLU A 488 4.89 6.41 -4.74
CA GLU A 488 3.54 6.85 -4.41
C GLU A 488 2.52 6.34 -5.44
N ALA A 489 2.90 6.31 -6.72
CA ALA A 489 2.06 5.75 -7.77
C ALA A 489 1.82 4.24 -7.59
N ALA A 490 2.86 3.47 -7.24
CA ALA A 490 2.72 2.05 -6.91
C ALA A 490 1.83 1.84 -5.67
N GLY A 491 1.93 2.72 -4.67
CA GLY A 491 1.05 2.71 -3.49
C GLY A 491 -0.42 2.95 -3.84
N GLY A 492 -0.68 3.90 -4.75
CA GLY A 492 -2.03 4.12 -5.26
C GLY A 492 -2.59 2.91 -6.01
N LEU A 493 -1.78 2.27 -6.86
CA LEU A 493 -2.17 1.04 -7.56
C LEU A 493 -2.40 -0.12 -6.59
N TRP A 494 -1.61 -0.24 -5.53
CA TRP A 494 -1.81 -1.23 -4.49
C TRP A 494 -3.18 -1.05 -3.82
N ASN A 495 -3.49 0.16 -3.35
CA ASN A 495 -4.77 0.43 -2.70
C ASN A 495 -5.96 0.22 -3.66
N LEU A 496 -5.85 0.65 -4.92
CA LEU A 496 -6.89 0.42 -5.92
C LEU A 496 -7.11 -1.07 -6.23
N SER A 497 -6.03 -1.87 -6.27
CA SER A 497 -6.07 -3.31 -6.57
C SER A 497 -6.76 -4.16 -5.50
N VAL A 498 -7.07 -3.60 -4.33
CA VAL A 498 -7.90 -4.26 -3.30
C VAL A 498 -9.34 -4.44 -3.80
N GLY A 499 -9.85 -3.51 -4.63
CA GLY A 499 -11.18 -3.62 -5.24
C GLY A 499 -11.17 -4.54 -6.46
N GLU A 500 -12.00 -5.58 -6.45
CA GLU A 500 -12.11 -6.56 -7.55
C GLU A 500 -12.46 -5.90 -8.88
N GLU A 501 -13.30 -4.87 -8.86
CA GLU A 501 -13.73 -4.12 -10.04
C GLU A 501 -12.61 -3.30 -10.71
N HIS A 502 -11.50 -3.04 -10.00
CA HIS A 502 -10.41 -2.21 -10.53
C HIS A 502 -9.27 -3.04 -11.14
N LYS A 503 -9.15 -4.33 -10.79
CA LYS A 503 -8.00 -5.17 -11.19
C LYS A 503 -7.83 -5.24 -12.71
N ALA A 504 -8.92 -5.47 -13.44
CA ALA A 504 -8.91 -5.52 -14.91
C ALA A 504 -8.49 -4.16 -15.52
N ALA A 505 -8.99 -3.04 -14.98
CA ALA A 505 -8.61 -1.71 -15.46
C ALA A 505 -7.13 -1.39 -15.18
N ILE A 506 -6.57 -1.86 -14.07
CA ILE A 506 -5.13 -1.72 -13.76
C ILE A 506 -4.28 -2.50 -14.77
N ALA A 507 -4.68 -3.73 -15.09
CA ALA A 507 -4.09 -4.55 -16.15
C ALA A 507 -4.14 -3.85 -17.52
N GLU A 508 -5.34 -3.43 -17.96
CA GLU A 508 -5.55 -2.74 -19.25
C GLU A 508 -4.76 -1.43 -19.38
N ALA A 509 -4.54 -0.70 -18.28
CA ALA A 509 -3.71 0.50 -18.26
C ALA A 509 -2.18 0.22 -18.37
N GLY A 510 -1.79 -1.06 -18.42
CA GLY A 510 -0.40 -1.51 -18.39
C GLY A 510 0.24 -1.32 -17.01
N GLY A 511 -0.56 -1.37 -15.95
CA GLY A 511 -0.12 -1.26 -14.56
C GLY A 511 0.71 -2.46 -14.12
N VAL A 512 0.31 -3.68 -14.50
CA VAL A 512 1.07 -4.91 -14.21
C VAL A 512 2.51 -4.80 -14.70
N LYS A 513 2.69 -4.45 -15.98
CA LYS A 513 4.02 -4.29 -16.57
C LYS A 513 4.84 -3.20 -15.88
N ALA A 514 4.22 -2.07 -15.53
CA ALA A 514 4.88 -0.99 -14.81
C ALA A 514 5.37 -1.42 -13.42
N LEU A 515 4.56 -2.18 -12.67
CA LEU A 515 4.90 -2.71 -11.34
C LEU A 515 6.05 -3.73 -11.43
N VAL A 516 6.04 -4.62 -12.42
CA VAL A 516 7.15 -5.57 -12.67
C VAL A 516 8.44 -4.83 -13.02
N ASP A 517 8.38 -3.84 -13.90
CA ASP A 517 9.55 -3.04 -14.29
C ASP A 517 10.14 -2.26 -13.10
N LEU A 518 9.29 -1.80 -12.17
CA LEU A 518 9.74 -1.14 -10.94
C LEU A 518 10.58 -2.06 -10.05
N ILE A 519 10.18 -3.33 -9.92
CA ILE A 519 10.92 -4.32 -9.14
C ILE A 519 12.34 -4.51 -9.68
N PHE A 520 12.49 -4.62 -11.01
CA PHE A 520 13.81 -4.73 -11.64
C PHE A 520 14.61 -3.43 -11.54
N LYS A 521 13.96 -2.28 -11.71
CA LYS A 521 14.61 -0.97 -11.69
C LYS A 521 15.19 -0.60 -10.34
N TRP A 522 14.48 -0.94 -9.26
CA TRP A 522 14.82 -0.53 -7.89
C TRP A 522 15.21 -1.72 -7.00
N SER A 523 15.76 -2.78 -7.60
CA SER A 523 16.15 -4.02 -6.90
C SER A 523 17.16 -3.83 -5.75
N SER A 524 17.79 -2.66 -5.64
CA SER A 524 18.68 -2.27 -4.55
C SER A 524 18.34 -0.89 -4.00
N GLY A 525 18.08 -0.77 -2.69
CA GLY A 525 17.85 0.51 -2.00
C GLY A 525 16.48 1.15 -2.32
N GLY A 526 15.50 0.32 -2.67
CA GLY A 526 14.18 0.70 -3.19
C GLY A 526 13.00 0.21 -2.36
N ASP A 527 13.21 -0.13 -1.08
CA ASP A 527 12.35 -1.06 -0.34
C ASP A 527 10.87 -0.65 -0.31
N GLY A 528 10.58 0.63 -0.06
CA GLY A 528 9.21 1.16 -0.11
C GLY A 528 8.55 1.11 -1.50
N VAL A 529 9.32 1.16 -2.59
CA VAL A 529 8.83 0.95 -3.97
C VAL A 529 8.58 -0.54 -4.19
N LEU A 530 9.52 -1.39 -3.77
CA LEU A 530 9.46 -2.84 -3.96
C LEU A 530 8.27 -3.45 -3.23
N GLU A 531 8.02 -3.03 -2.00
CA GLU A 531 6.91 -3.49 -1.18
C GLU A 531 5.57 -3.12 -1.81
N ARG A 532 5.40 -1.84 -2.21
CA ARG A 532 4.17 -1.37 -2.87
C ARG A 532 3.93 -2.07 -4.20
N ALA A 533 4.99 -2.28 -4.99
CA ALA A 533 4.89 -2.99 -6.25
C ALA A 533 4.50 -4.47 -6.06
N ALA A 534 5.16 -5.17 -5.13
CA ALA A 534 4.86 -6.57 -4.81
C ALA A 534 3.45 -6.71 -4.22
N GLY A 535 3.03 -5.80 -3.34
CA GLY A 535 1.71 -5.80 -2.71
C GLY A 535 0.57 -5.62 -3.73
N ALA A 536 0.75 -4.70 -4.69
CA ALA A 536 -0.17 -4.54 -5.81
C ALA A 536 -0.23 -5.80 -6.70
N LEU A 537 0.93 -6.37 -7.05
CA LEU A 537 1.01 -7.60 -7.84
C LEU A 537 0.38 -8.79 -7.12
N ALA A 538 0.50 -8.88 -5.79
CA ALA A 538 -0.12 -9.93 -5.01
C ALA A 538 -1.65 -9.85 -5.06
N ASN A 539 -2.22 -8.64 -4.98
CA ASN A 539 -3.67 -8.44 -5.10
C ASN A 539 -4.17 -8.76 -6.53
N LEU A 540 -3.43 -8.33 -7.54
CA LEU A 540 -3.73 -8.64 -8.94
C LEU A 540 -3.62 -10.14 -9.23
N ALA A 541 -2.64 -10.84 -8.66
CA ALA A 541 -2.46 -12.28 -8.80
C ALA A 541 -3.60 -13.10 -8.18
N ALA A 542 -4.39 -12.53 -7.27
CA ALA A 542 -5.56 -13.20 -6.71
C ALA A 542 -6.73 -13.33 -7.71
N ASP A 543 -6.76 -12.54 -8.79
CA ASP A 543 -7.72 -12.68 -9.88
C ASP A 543 -7.16 -13.58 -10.99
N ASP A 544 -7.96 -14.54 -11.45
CA ASP A 544 -7.56 -15.56 -12.44
C ASP A 544 -6.99 -14.93 -13.72
N LYS A 545 -7.62 -13.88 -14.27
CA LYS A 545 -7.18 -13.25 -15.53
C LYS A 545 -5.94 -12.41 -15.33
N CYS A 546 -5.92 -11.58 -14.30
CA CYS A 546 -4.78 -10.73 -13.98
C CYS A 546 -3.55 -11.57 -13.61
N SER A 547 -3.72 -12.73 -12.98
CA SER A 547 -2.63 -13.65 -12.66
C SER A 547 -1.85 -14.11 -13.90
N ILE A 548 -2.55 -14.34 -15.03
CA ILE A 548 -1.93 -14.73 -16.31
C ILE A 548 -1.08 -13.56 -16.84
N GLU A 549 -1.62 -12.34 -16.76
CA GLU A 549 -0.88 -11.16 -17.19
C GLU A 549 0.38 -10.93 -16.33
N VAL A 550 0.26 -11.04 -15.00
CA VAL A 550 1.39 -10.94 -14.06
C VAL A 550 2.50 -11.92 -14.44
N ALA A 551 2.15 -13.19 -14.72
CA ALA A 551 3.13 -14.17 -15.17
C ALA A 551 3.74 -13.79 -16.53
N SER A 552 2.93 -13.42 -17.51
CA SER A 552 3.38 -13.07 -18.87
C SER A 552 4.28 -11.82 -18.91
N ALA A 553 4.09 -10.89 -17.98
CA ALA A 553 4.87 -9.66 -17.87
C ALA A 553 6.27 -9.87 -17.26
N GLY A 554 6.57 -11.09 -16.79
CA GLY A 554 7.80 -11.44 -16.07
C GLY A 554 7.69 -11.33 -14.55
N GLY A 555 6.46 -11.27 -14.01
CA GLY A 555 6.21 -11.11 -12.57
C GLY A 555 6.74 -12.25 -11.72
N VAL A 556 6.68 -13.50 -12.20
CA VAL A 556 7.22 -14.67 -11.47
C VAL A 556 8.71 -14.47 -11.16
N ASN A 557 9.52 -14.16 -12.18
CA ASN A 557 10.96 -13.92 -12.01
C ASN A 557 11.24 -12.73 -11.08
N ALA A 558 10.48 -11.63 -11.23
CA ALA A 558 10.62 -10.44 -10.38
C ALA A 558 10.34 -10.76 -8.90
N LEU A 559 9.26 -11.49 -8.61
CA LEU A 559 8.85 -11.85 -7.25
C LEU A 559 9.81 -12.87 -6.62
N VAL A 560 10.31 -13.83 -7.39
CA VAL A 560 11.35 -14.77 -6.93
C VAL A 560 12.65 -14.05 -6.61
N MET A 561 13.06 -13.07 -7.43
CA MET A 561 14.22 -12.24 -7.13
C MET A 561 14.06 -11.49 -5.80
N LEU A 562 12.87 -10.95 -5.52
CA LEU A 562 12.58 -10.28 -4.24
C LEU A 562 12.61 -11.24 -3.06
N ALA A 563 11.94 -12.39 -3.17
CA ALA A 563 11.93 -13.43 -2.14
C ALA A 563 13.35 -13.91 -1.78
N ARG A 564 14.25 -13.99 -2.77
CA ARG A 564 15.64 -14.45 -2.60
C ARG A 564 16.57 -13.39 -2.02
N ASN A 565 16.50 -12.17 -2.53
CA ASN A 565 17.57 -11.20 -2.35
C ASN A 565 17.21 -10.05 -1.39
N CYS A 566 15.92 -9.78 -1.20
CA CYS A 566 15.48 -8.72 -0.30
C CYS A 566 15.61 -9.16 1.16
N LYS A 567 15.86 -8.19 2.06
CA LYS A 567 15.95 -8.41 3.51
C LYS A 567 14.85 -7.72 4.31
N PHE A 568 13.99 -6.97 3.62
CA PHE A 568 12.91 -6.21 4.24
C PHE A 568 11.67 -7.09 4.32
N GLU A 569 11.12 -7.20 5.53
CA GLU A 569 10.02 -8.12 5.84
C GLU A 569 8.80 -7.89 4.95
N GLY A 570 8.37 -6.64 4.79
CA GLY A 570 7.19 -6.29 4.00
C GLY A 570 7.35 -6.71 2.55
N VAL A 571 8.53 -6.48 1.96
CA VAL A 571 8.83 -6.92 0.58
C VAL A 571 8.81 -8.44 0.45
N GLN A 572 9.41 -9.17 1.40
CA GLN A 572 9.44 -10.63 1.38
C GLN A 572 8.04 -11.23 1.56
N GLU A 573 7.24 -10.68 2.47
CA GLU A 573 5.85 -11.08 2.72
C GLU A 573 5.01 -10.88 1.46
N GLN A 574 5.02 -9.68 0.88
CA GLN A 574 4.25 -9.38 -0.32
C GLN A 574 4.71 -10.23 -1.52
N ALA A 575 6.01 -10.50 -1.65
CA ALA A 575 6.53 -11.37 -2.70
C ALA A 575 6.06 -12.82 -2.53
N ALA A 576 6.14 -13.38 -1.32
CA ALA A 576 5.66 -14.73 -1.03
C ALA A 576 4.13 -14.84 -1.23
N ARG A 577 3.37 -13.82 -0.80
CA ARG A 577 1.91 -13.75 -1.01
C ARG A 577 1.54 -13.73 -2.48
N ALA A 578 2.26 -12.95 -3.30
CA ALA A 578 2.05 -12.93 -4.74
C ALA A 578 2.35 -14.29 -5.38
N LEU A 579 3.43 -14.97 -4.98
CA LEU A 579 3.76 -16.31 -5.47
C LEU A 579 2.70 -17.34 -5.03
N ALA A 580 2.16 -17.23 -3.81
CA ALA A 580 1.08 -18.08 -3.33
C ALA A 580 -0.19 -17.90 -4.17
N ASN A 581 -0.58 -16.66 -4.47
CA ASN A 581 -1.75 -16.34 -5.31
C ASN A 581 -1.56 -16.77 -6.76
N LEU A 582 -0.35 -16.62 -7.32
CA LEU A 582 -0.04 -17.14 -8.66
C LEU A 582 -0.19 -18.68 -8.71
N ALA A 583 0.13 -19.38 -7.62
CA ALA A 583 0.03 -20.82 -7.54
C ALA A 583 -1.38 -21.35 -7.18
N SER A 584 -2.32 -20.52 -6.75
CA SER A 584 -3.63 -20.97 -6.24
C SER A 584 -4.66 -21.32 -7.33
N HIS A 585 -4.39 -20.99 -8.59
CA HIS A 585 -5.36 -21.09 -9.68
C HIS A 585 -5.48 -22.49 -10.34
N GLY A 586 -4.95 -23.54 -9.71
CA GLY A 586 -5.14 -24.95 -10.13
C GLY A 586 -4.90 -25.19 -11.63
N ASP A 587 -5.79 -25.96 -12.28
CA ASP A 587 -5.75 -26.26 -13.72
C ASP A 587 -6.20 -25.09 -14.63
N SER A 588 -6.63 -23.95 -14.06
CA SER A 588 -7.15 -22.82 -14.84
C SER A 588 -6.05 -22.14 -15.68
N ASN A 589 -4.79 -22.22 -15.24
CA ASN A 589 -3.64 -21.70 -15.97
C ASN A 589 -2.35 -22.46 -15.60
N SER A 590 -1.23 -22.12 -16.27
CA SER A 590 0.06 -22.76 -16.04
C SER A 590 0.93 -22.06 -14.99
N ASN A 591 0.38 -21.14 -14.18
CA ASN A 591 1.18 -20.31 -13.27
C ASN A 591 1.78 -21.12 -12.13
N ASN A 592 1.06 -22.12 -11.60
CA ASN A 592 1.59 -23.04 -10.58
C ASN A 592 2.87 -23.73 -11.06
N ALA A 593 2.86 -24.26 -12.29
CA ALA A 593 4.02 -24.87 -12.91
C ALA A 593 5.13 -23.83 -13.21
N ALA A 594 4.77 -22.63 -13.66
CA ALA A 594 5.73 -21.57 -13.95
C ALA A 594 6.49 -21.12 -12.69
N VAL A 595 5.79 -20.95 -11.56
CA VAL A 595 6.41 -20.61 -10.27
C VAL A 595 7.33 -21.73 -9.78
N GLY A 596 6.88 -22.99 -9.83
CA GLY A 596 7.68 -24.13 -9.38
C GLY A 596 8.92 -24.42 -10.24
N GLN A 597 8.91 -24.00 -11.51
CA GLN A 597 10.03 -24.16 -12.44
C GLN A 597 10.98 -22.94 -12.46
N GLU A 598 10.58 -21.82 -11.87
CA GLU A 598 11.42 -20.63 -11.81
C GLU A 598 12.65 -20.89 -10.93
N ALA A 599 13.84 -20.56 -11.46
CA ALA A 599 15.09 -20.93 -10.83
C ALA A 599 15.24 -20.31 -9.42
N GLY A 600 15.40 -21.17 -8.42
CA GLY A 600 15.57 -20.77 -7.03
C GLY A 600 14.28 -20.36 -6.31
N ALA A 601 13.10 -20.51 -6.93
CA ALA A 601 11.83 -20.15 -6.31
C ALA A 601 11.53 -21.01 -5.07
N LEU A 602 11.68 -22.34 -5.21
CA LEU A 602 11.38 -23.29 -4.15
C LEU A 602 12.37 -23.15 -2.99
N GLU A 603 13.67 -23.01 -3.28
CA GLU A 603 14.71 -22.78 -2.28
C GLU A 603 14.47 -21.48 -1.50
N ALA A 604 14.03 -20.42 -2.20
CA ALA A 604 13.68 -19.16 -1.55
C ALA A 604 12.50 -19.33 -0.59
N LEU A 605 11.41 -19.94 -1.05
CA LEU A 605 10.22 -20.17 -0.23
C LEU A 605 10.53 -21.06 0.98
N VAL A 606 11.32 -22.12 0.80
CA VAL A 606 11.81 -22.97 1.90
C VAL A 606 12.66 -22.15 2.88
N GLN A 607 13.56 -21.29 2.42
CA GLN A 607 14.34 -20.41 3.29
C GLN A 607 13.44 -19.44 4.07
N LEU A 608 12.42 -18.85 3.43
CA LEU A 608 11.49 -17.90 4.06
C LEU A 608 10.64 -18.53 5.16
N THR A 609 10.41 -19.86 5.16
CA THR A 609 9.76 -20.55 6.30
C THR A 609 10.55 -20.44 7.61
N HIS A 610 11.83 -20.07 7.56
CA HIS A 610 12.69 -19.83 8.73
C HIS A 610 12.82 -18.35 9.08
N SER A 611 12.07 -17.46 8.42
CA SER A 611 12.09 -16.01 8.70
C SER A 611 11.73 -15.73 10.17
N PRO A 612 12.33 -14.72 10.83
CA PRO A 612 11.88 -14.31 12.16
C PRO A 612 10.45 -13.73 12.16
N TYR A 613 9.96 -13.31 10.99
CA TYR A 613 8.67 -12.62 10.83
C TYR A 613 7.55 -13.60 10.48
N GLU A 614 6.46 -13.55 11.25
CA GLU A 614 5.35 -14.49 11.13
C GLU A 614 4.63 -14.42 9.80
N GLY A 615 4.33 -13.21 9.31
CA GLY A 615 3.65 -13.00 8.02
C GLY A 615 4.45 -13.60 6.86
N VAL A 616 5.77 -13.39 6.83
CA VAL A 616 6.66 -14.00 5.83
C VAL A 616 6.60 -15.53 5.86
N ARG A 617 6.64 -16.15 7.05
CA ARG A 617 6.54 -17.61 7.16
C ARG A 617 5.19 -18.14 6.69
N GLN A 618 4.11 -17.42 7.01
CA GLN A 618 2.74 -17.80 6.65
C GLN A 618 2.58 -17.83 5.13
N GLU A 619 2.97 -16.75 4.46
CA GLU A 619 2.83 -16.64 3.01
C GLU A 619 3.77 -17.60 2.28
N ALA A 620 4.97 -17.85 2.80
CA ALA A 620 5.89 -18.85 2.25
C ALA A 620 5.33 -20.27 2.35
N ALA A 621 4.78 -20.65 3.52
CA ALA A 621 4.13 -21.95 3.70
C ALA A 621 2.88 -22.08 2.83
N GLY A 622 2.10 -21.00 2.68
CA GLY A 622 0.94 -20.96 1.78
C GLY A 622 1.32 -21.14 0.31
N ALA A 623 2.42 -20.53 -0.14
CA ALA A 623 2.94 -20.74 -1.49
C ALA A 623 3.38 -22.19 -1.70
N LEU A 624 4.13 -22.77 -0.76
CA LEU A 624 4.56 -24.18 -0.82
C LEU A 624 3.37 -25.14 -0.83
N TRP A 625 2.33 -24.86 -0.06
CA TRP A 625 1.08 -25.62 -0.08
C TRP A 625 0.42 -25.58 -1.46
N ASN A 626 0.22 -24.39 -2.04
CA ASN A 626 -0.39 -24.27 -3.36
C ASN A 626 0.47 -24.95 -4.45
N LEU A 627 1.79 -24.81 -4.39
CA LEU A 627 2.70 -25.46 -5.35
C LEU A 627 2.69 -26.98 -5.25
N SER A 628 2.39 -27.54 -4.07
CA SER A 628 2.32 -28.98 -3.86
C SER A 628 1.16 -29.68 -4.62
N PHE A 629 0.25 -28.93 -5.24
CA PHE A 629 -0.78 -29.53 -6.09
C PHE A 629 -0.21 -30.09 -7.43
N ASP A 630 1.00 -29.71 -7.86
CA ASP A 630 1.72 -30.33 -9.00
C ASP A 630 2.74 -31.36 -8.50
N ASP A 631 2.73 -32.56 -9.09
CA ASP A 631 3.58 -33.69 -8.70
C ASP A 631 5.08 -33.39 -8.79
N ARG A 632 5.51 -32.69 -9.85
CA ARG A 632 6.92 -32.33 -10.05
C ARG A 632 7.35 -31.29 -9.03
N ASN A 633 6.47 -30.34 -8.74
CA ASN A 633 6.71 -29.34 -7.70
C ASN A 633 6.85 -30.00 -6.32
N ARG A 634 6.04 -31.02 -5.98
CA ARG A 634 6.19 -31.76 -4.71
C ARG A 634 7.55 -32.41 -4.55
N GLU A 635 8.05 -33.05 -5.61
CA GLU A 635 9.37 -33.67 -5.61
C GLU A 635 10.48 -32.62 -5.50
N ALA A 636 10.36 -31.51 -6.23
CA ALA A 636 11.31 -30.42 -6.18
C ALA A 636 11.34 -29.69 -4.83
N ILE A 637 10.17 -29.49 -4.19
CA ILE A 637 10.08 -28.93 -2.82
C ILE A 637 10.81 -29.84 -1.83
N ALA A 638 10.60 -31.16 -1.92
CA ALA A 638 11.30 -32.12 -1.07
C ALA A 638 12.82 -32.11 -1.32
N ALA A 639 13.25 -32.05 -2.59
CA ALA A 639 14.66 -31.95 -2.95
C ALA A 639 15.34 -30.66 -2.45
N ALA A 640 14.57 -29.57 -2.32
CA ALA A 640 15.02 -28.30 -1.74
C ALA A 640 15.05 -28.28 -0.20
N GLY A 641 14.73 -29.40 0.47
CA GLY A 641 14.68 -29.49 1.94
C GLY A 641 13.37 -29.00 2.55
N GLY A 642 12.30 -28.86 1.75
CA GLY A 642 11.02 -28.34 2.23
C GLY A 642 10.32 -29.20 3.27
N VAL A 643 10.53 -30.53 3.26
CA VAL A 643 9.94 -31.44 4.26
C VAL A 643 10.45 -31.11 5.66
N GLU A 644 11.77 -31.09 5.85
CA GLU A 644 12.40 -30.74 7.13
C GLU A 644 12.00 -29.34 7.59
N ALA A 645 12.06 -28.35 6.69
CA ALA A 645 11.71 -26.97 6.95
C ALA A 645 10.27 -26.80 7.46
N LEU A 646 9.31 -27.46 6.82
CA LEU A 646 7.89 -27.39 7.20
C LEU A 646 7.59 -28.14 8.49
N ILE A 647 8.34 -29.21 8.80
CA ILE A 647 8.24 -29.88 10.12
C ILE A 647 8.70 -28.94 11.22
N ILE A 648 9.86 -28.28 11.05
CA ILE A 648 10.37 -27.28 12.02
C ILE A 648 9.36 -26.15 12.18
N LEU A 649 8.78 -25.66 11.08
CA LEU A 649 7.74 -24.64 11.12
C LEU A 649 6.54 -25.11 11.95
N ALA A 650 5.99 -26.29 11.65
CA ALA A 650 4.86 -26.87 12.36
C ALA A 650 5.13 -27.08 13.87
N GLN A 651 6.37 -27.42 14.24
CA GLN A 651 6.78 -27.51 15.65
C GLN A 651 6.79 -26.15 16.33
N SER A 652 7.36 -25.13 15.67
CA SER A 652 7.51 -23.80 16.26
C SER A 652 6.21 -22.98 16.27
N CYS A 653 5.24 -23.26 15.40
CA CYS A 653 4.04 -22.44 15.22
C CYS A 653 2.84 -22.83 16.11
N SER A 654 3.01 -23.73 17.09
CA SER A 654 1.90 -24.19 17.96
C SER A 654 1.22 -23.06 18.74
N ASN A 655 1.92 -21.95 19.00
CA ASN A 655 1.37 -20.75 19.66
C ASN A 655 1.28 -19.53 18.72
N ALA A 656 1.50 -19.72 17.41
CA ALA A 656 1.38 -18.66 16.41
C ALA A 656 -0.07 -18.45 15.96
N SER A 657 -0.32 -17.51 15.04
CA SER A 657 -1.66 -17.31 14.48
C SER A 657 -2.23 -18.58 13.84
N PRO A 658 -3.58 -18.75 13.85
CA PRO A 658 -4.24 -19.84 13.14
C PRO A 658 -3.89 -19.90 11.66
N GLY A 659 -3.68 -18.75 11.02
CA GLY A 659 -3.26 -18.67 9.61
C GLY A 659 -1.92 -19.35 9.37
N LEU A 660 -0.89 -19.07 10.18
CA LEU A 660 0.40 -19.75 10.06
C LEU A 660 0.28 -21.26 10.32
N GLN A 661 -0.48 -21.65 11.35
CA GLN A 661 -0.72 -23.06 11.69
C GLN A 661 -1.36 -23.82 10.54
N GLU A 662 -2.41 -23.25 9.95
CA GLU A 662 -3.13 -23.80 8.81
C GLU A 662 -2.20 -23.96 7.60
N ARG A 663 -1.45 -22.91 7.23
CA ARG A 663 -0.54 -22.98 6.08
C ARG A 663 0.59 -24.00 6.27
N ALA A 664 1.13 -24.12 7.49
CA ALA A 664 2.17 -25.10 7.80
C ALA A 664 1.63 -26.54 7.70
N ALA A 665 0.48 -26.82 8.33
CA ALA A 665 -0.17 -28.13 8.26
C ALA A 665 -0.63 -28.45 6.83
N GLY A 666 -1.16 -27.47 6.11
CA GLY A 666 -1.61 -27.59 4.72
C GLY A 666 -0.47 -27.92 3.77
N ALA A 667 0.69 -27.28 3.91
CA ALA A 667 1.87 -27.60 3.12
C ALA A 667 2.36 -29.05 3.37
N LEU A 668 2.40 -29.49 4.62
CA LEU A 668 2.70 -30.90 4.95
C LEU A 668 1.64 -31.86 4.41
N TRP A 669 0.37 -31.48 4.45
CA TRP A 669 -0.72 -32.26 3.87
C TRP A 669 -0.53 -32.44 2.37
N GLY A 670 -0.29 -31.35 1.62
CA GLY A 670 -0.06 -31.40 0.19
C GLY A 670 1.17 -32.25 -0.19
N LEU A 671 2.29 -32.11 0.54
CA LEU A 671 3.48 -32.94 0.32
C LEU A 671 3.22 -34.42 0.62
N SER A 672 2.46 -34.74 1.66
CA SER A 672 2.17 -36.11 2.11
C SER A 672 1.35 -36.95 1.13
N VAL A 673 0.77 -36.34 0.07
CA VAL A 673 0.13 -37.07 -1.03
C VAL A 673 1.15 -37.94 -1.78
N SER A 674 2.45 -37.60 -1.74
CA SER A 674 3.51 -38.44 -2.31
C SER A 674 3.93 -39.48 -1.27
N GLU A 675 4.01 -40.75 -1.67
CA GLU A 675 4.43 -41.83 -0.77
C GLU A 675 5.83 -41.58 -0.18
N ALA A 676 6.77 -41.14 -1.00
CA ALA A 676 8.14 -40.85 -0.56
C ALA A 676 8.15 -39.74 0.51
N ASN A 677 7.40 -38.66 0.27
CA ASN A 677 7.30 -37.54 1.22
C ASN A 677 6.54 -37.92 2.48
N SER A 678 5.46 -38.71 2.38
CA SER A 678 4.71 -39.24 3.52
C SER A 678 5.63 -40.03 4.46
N ILE A 679 6.46 -40.92 3.91
CA ILE A 679 7.45 -41.68 4.68
C ILE A 679 8.50 -40.74 5.30
N ALA A 680 9.01 -39.76 4.54
CA ALA A 680 9.99 -38.79 5.04
C ALA A 680 9.43 -37.96 6.22
N ILE A 681 8.23 -37.40 6.07
CA ILE A 681 7.54 -36.60 7.12
C ILE A 681 7.43 -37.41 8.41
N GLY A 682 6.98 -38.65 8.31
CA GLY A 682 6.87 -39.52 9.47
C GLY A 682 8.23 -39.82 10.09
N ARG A 683 9.22 -40.19 9.28
CA ARG A 683 10.59 -40.53 9.70
C ARG A 683 11.29 -39.39 10.43
N GLU A 684 11.11 -38.16 9.96
CA GLU A 684 11.75 -36.93 10.46
C GLU A 684 11.01 -36.29 11.66
N GLY A 685 9.95 -36.92 12.16
CA GLY A 685 9.26 -36.47 13.37
C GLY A 685 8.17 -35.43 13.13
N GLY A 686 7.58 -35.41 11.93
CA GLY A 686 6.44 -34.53 11.60
C GLY A 686 5.10 -34.94 12.23
N VAL A 687 4.99 -36.13 12.82
CA VAL A 687 3.72 -36.63 13.40
C VAL A 687 3.33 -35.84 14.65
N ALA A 688 4.22 -35.68 15.62
CA ALA A 688 3.97 -34.94 16.86
C ALA A 688 3.50 -33.49 16.63
N PRO A 689 4.16 -32.67 15.80
CA PRO A 689 3.67 -31.32 15.52
C PRO A 689 2.30 -31.32 14.84
N LEU A 690 2.02 -32.24 13.90
CA LEU A 690 0.67 -32.36 13.31
C LEU A 690 -0.39 -32.75 14.34
N ILE A 691 -0.06 -33.60 15.32
CA ILE A 691 -0.95 -33.92 16.44
C ILE A 691 -1.20 -32.70 17.34
N ALA A 692 -0.19 -31.86 17.55
CA ALA A 692 -0.33 -30.61 18.30
C ALA A 692 -1.25 -29.63 17.58
N LEU A 693 -1.06 -29.43 16.26
CA LEU A 693 -1.93 -28.59 15.43
C LEU A 693 -3.36 -29.12 15.35
N ALA A 694 -3.55 -30.45 15.34
CA ALA A 694 -4.86 -31.09 15.45
C ALA A 694 -5.59 -30.84 16.78
N ARG A 695 -4.95 -30.19 17.75
CA ARG A 695 -5.54 -29.75 19.03
C ARG A 695 -5.68 -28.22 19.11
N SER A 696 -5.50 -27.51 18.00
CA SER A 696 -5.78 -26.07 17.92
C SER A 696 -7.27 -25.80 18.24
N ASP A 697 -7.62 -24.55 18.49
CA ASP A 697 -9.02 -24.14 18.65
C ASP A 697 -9.66 -23.71 17.31
N ALA A 698 -8.86 -23.64 16.23
CA ALA A 698 -9.29 -23.16 14.92
C ALA A 698 -9.71 -24.29 13.97
N GLU A 699 -10.90 -24.15 13.36
CA GLU A 699 -11.49 -25.16 12.47
C GLU A 699 -10.65 -25.43 11.22
N ASP A 700 -10.11 -24.40 10.58
CA ASP A 700 -9.30 -24.54 9.36
C ASP A 700 -7.99 -25.31 9.62
N VAL A 701 -7.42 -25.12 10.81
CA VAL A 701 -6.24 -25.88 11.28
C VAL A 701 -6.60 -27.35 11.49
N HIS A 702 -7.81 -27.65 11.98
CA HIS A 702 -8.27 -29.04 12.12
C HIS A 702 -8.33 -29.76 10.78
N GLU A 703 -8.81 -29.10 9.73
CA GLU A 703 -8.92 -29.69 8.40
C GLU A 703 -7.55 -30.08 7.85
N THR A 704 -6.64 -29.12 7.82
CA THR A 704 -5.28 -29.32 7.29
C THR A 704 -4.50 -30.36 8.11
N ALA A 705 -4.55 -30.30 9.44
CA ALA A 705 -3.86 -31.26 10.30
C ALA A 705 -4.47 -32.68 10.19
N ALA A 706 -5.80 -32.81 10.17
CA ALA A 706 -6.46 -34.11 9.98
C ALA A 706 -6.19 -34.70 8.60
N GLY A 707 -6.15 -33.86 7.55
CA GLY A 707 -5.80 -34.27 6.19
C GLY A 707 -4.38 -34.81 6.10
N ALA A 708 -3.40 -34.11 6.69
CA ALA A 708 -2.02 -34.60 6.77
C ALA A 708 -1.93 -35.93 7.52
N LEU A 709 -2.55 -36.03 8.70
CA LEU A 709 -2.55 -37.27 9.49
C LEU A 709 -3.26 -38.43 8.78
N TRP A 710 -4.30 -38.16 7.99
CA TRP A 710 -4.97 -39.17 7.16
C TRP A 710 -4.04 -39.73 6.09
N ASN A 711 -3.35 -38.87 5.34
CA ASN A 711 -2.37 -39.29 4.34
C ASN A 711 -1.21 -40.08 4.98
N LEU A 712 -0.69 -39.61 6.13
CA LEU A 712 0.38 -40.30 6.86
C LEU A 712 -0.07 -41.68 7.36
N ALA A 713 -1.30 -41.80 7.87
CA ALA A 713 -1.88 -43.07 8.32
C ALA A 713 -2.02 -44.12 7.21
N PHE A 714 -1.89 -43.72 5.93
CA PHE A 714 -1.86 -44.68 4.84
C PHE A 714 -0.67 -45.65 4.98
N ASN A 715 0.49 -45.17 5.43
CA ASN A 715 1.69 -45.99 5.68
C ASN A 715 1.67 -46.60 7.09
N HIS A 716 1.95 -47.89 7.21
CA HIS A 716 1.87 -48.62 8.49
C HIS A 716 2.85 -48.12 9.55
N SER A 717 4.07 -47.75 9.17
CA SER A 717 5.09 -47.23 10.09
C SER A 717 4.67 -45.86 10.63
N ASN A 718 4.11 -45.00 9.79
CA ASN A 718 3.57 -43.71 10.21
C ASN A 718 2.31 -43.90 11.08
N ALA A 719 1.43 -44.83 10.73
CA ALA A 719 0.25 -45.15 11.52
C ALA A 719 0.62 -45.63 12.94
N LEU A 720 1.69 -46.42 13.08
CA LEU A 720 2.26 -46.79 14.38
C LEU A 720 2.78 -45.57 15.15
N ARG A 721 3.56 -44.68 14.50
CA ARG A 721 4.02 -43.42 15.12
C ARG A 721 2.85 -42.56 15.62
N ILE A 722 1.78 -42.44 14.83
CA ILE A 722 0.56 -41.70 15.24
C ILE A 722 -0.05 -42.32 16.51
N VAL A 723 -0.02 -43.65 16.68
CA VAL A 723 -0.47 -44.28 17.92
C VAL A 723 0.49 -43.97 19.08
N GLU A 724 1.79 -44.19 18.87
CA GLU A 724 2.82 -44.03 19.92
C GLU A 724 2.93 -42.59 20.44
N GLU A 725 2.72 -41.61 19.58
CA GLU A 725 2.80 -40.17 19.90
C GLU A 725 1.46 -39.59 20.41
N GLY A 726 0.44 -40.43 20.65
CA GLY A 726 -0.83 -39.99 21.23
C GLY A 726 -1.76 -39.26 20.25
N GLY A 727 -1.67 -39.61 18.96
CA GLY A 727 -2.53 -39.07 17.90
C GLY A 727 -3.95 -39.63 17.92
N VAL A 728 -4.17 -40.85 18.43
CA VAL A 728 -5.52 -41.44 18.51
C VAL A 728 -6.49 -40.60 19.35
N PRO A 729 -6.15 -40.17 20.59
CA PRO A 729 -7.00 -39.24 21.34
C PRO A 729 -7.28 -37.92 20.61
N ALA A 730 -6.30 -37.36 19.90
CA ALA A 730 -6.46 -36.11 19.15
C ALA A 730 -7.42 -36.27 17.97
N LEU A 731 -7.23 -37.31 17.16
CA LEU A 731 -8.14 -37.64 16.05
C LEU A 731 -9.55 -38.00 16.53
N VAL A 732 -9.66 -38.69 17.67
CA VAL A 732 -10.95 -38.98 18.31
C VAL A 732 -11.65 -37.70 18.76
N HIS A 733 -10.90 -36.75 19.33
CA HIS A 733 -11.42 -35.43 19.69
C HIS A 733 -11.93 -34.74 18.42
N LEU A 734 -11.10 -34.54 17.40
CA LEU A 734 -11.51 -33.94 16.12
C LEU A 734 -12.75 -34.59 15.52
N CYS A 735 -12.78 -35.92 15.44
CA CYS A 735 -13.91 -36.70 14.91
C CYS A 735 -15.24 -36.43 15.65
N SER A 736 -15.17 -36.06 16.92
CA SER A 736 -16.33 -35.93 17.82
C SER A 736 -16.76 -34.50 18.07
N SER A 737 -15.82 -33.58 18.24
CA SER A 737 -16.04 -32.21 18.73
C SER A 737 -15.73 -31.11 17.71
N SER A 738 -14.99 -31.39 16.63
CA SER A 738 -14.72 -30.36 15.62
C SER A 738 -16.02 -29.85 15.00
N LEU A 739 -16.10 -28.55 14.75
CA LEU A 739 -17.23 -27.92 14.06
C LEU A 739 -17.16 -28.15 12.54
N SER A 740 -15.95 -28.24 11.97
CA SER A 740 -15.75 -28.66 10.58
C SER A 740 -16.14 -30.13 10.36
N LYS A 741 -17.14 -30.34 9.49
CA LYS A 741 -17.52 -31.69 9.02
C LYS A 741 -16.39 -32.39 8.28
N MET A 742 -15.58 -31.61 7.57
CA MET A 742 -14.48 -32.10 6.75
C MET A 742 -13.33 -32.61 7.63
N ALA A 743 -12.96 -31.88 8.67
CA ALA A 743 -11.99 -32.32 9.67
C ALA A 743 -12.45 -33.61 10.37
N ARG A 744 -13.74 -33.70 10.75
CA ARG A 744 -14.31 -34.91 11.35
C ARG A 744 -14.24 -36.11 10.40
N PHE A 745 -14.53 -35.89 9.12
CA PHE A 745 -14.45 -36.90 8.08
C PHE A 745 -13.02 -37.41 7.92
N MET A 746 -12.05 -36.53 7.71
CA MET A 746 -10.63 -36.91 7.57
C MET A 746 -10.08 -37.60 8.82
N ALA A 747 -10.47 -37.15 10.02
CA ALA A 747 -10.10 -37.82 11.27
C ALA A 747 -10.67 -39.25 11.36
N ALA A 748 -11.93 -39.46 10.93
CA ALA A 748 -12.52 -40.78 10.86
C ALA A 748 -11.81 -41.69 9.84
N LEU A 749 -11.40 -41.15 8.68
CA LEU A 749 -10.64 -41.89 7.68
C LEU A 749 -9.24 -42.28 8.18
N ALA A 750 -8.55 -41.36 8.85
CA ALA A 750 -7.25 -41.62 9.48
C ALA A 750 -7.36 -42.76 10.49
N LEU A 751 -8.31 -42.68 11.43
CA LEU A 751 -8.57 -43.74 12.42
C LEU A 751 -8.95 -45.07 11.75
N ALA A 752 -9.72 -45.04 10.66
CA ALA A 752 -10.08 -46.24 9.92
C ALA A 752 -8.86 -46.88 9.24
N TYR A 753 -7.96 -46.09 8.64
CA TYR A 753 -6.71 -46.59 8.06
C TYR A 753 -5.78 -47.17 9.13
N MET A 754 -5.69 -46.56 10.30
CA MET A 754 -4.84 -47.10 11.38
C MET A 754 -5.32 -48.49 11.83
N PHE A 755 -6.64 -48.70 11.94
CA PHE A 755 -7.21 -49.89 12.57
C PHE A 755 -7.91 -50.87 11.62
N ASP A 756 -7.61 -50.82 10.32
CA ASP A 756 -8.16 -51.73 9.30
C ASP A 756 -7.59 -53.16 9.32
N GLY A 757 -6.66 -53.42 10.24
CA GLY A 757 -6.01 -54.72 10.45
C GLY A 757 -4.56 -54.75 10.02
N ARG A 758 -4.10 -53.78 9.22
CA ARG A 758 -2.72 -53.82 8.69
C ARG A 758 -1.66 -53.48 9.74
N ILE A 759 -1.95 -52.59 10.70
CA ILE A 759 -1.04 -52.36 11.84
C ILE A 759 -0.70 -53.68 12.56
N ASP A 760 -1.67 -54.59 12.65
CA ASP A 760 -1.53 -55.87 13.36
C ASP A 760 -0.63 -56.87 12.60
N GLU A 761 -0.53 -56.74 11.28
CA GLU A 761 0.33 -57.57 10.43
C GLU A 761 1.81 -57.19 10.57
N PHE A 762 2.12 -55.92 10.88
CA PHE A 762 3.49 -55.40 10.95
C PHE A 762 4.01 -55.17 12.39
N ALA A 763 3.14 -55.09 13.38
CA ALA A 763 3.50 -55.03 14.80
C ALA A 763 4.33 -56.23 15.35
N PRO A 764 4.31 -57.47 14.80
CA PRO A 764 5.02 -58.61 15.42
C PRO A 764 6.54 -58.71 15.16
N MET A 765 7.15 -57.83 14.36
CA MET A 765 8.53 -58.05 13.85
C MET A 765 9.65 -57.23 14.54
N SER A 766 9.36 -56.42 15.57
CA SER A 766 10.40 -55.74 16.36
C SER A 766 10.71 -56.52 17.65
N SER A 767 11.80 -57.30 17.60
CA SER A 767 12.60 -57.88 18.69
C SER A 767 11.91 -58.15 20.04
N SER A 768 11.78 -59.45 20.33
CA SER A 768 11.55 -60.08 21.62
C SER A 768 12.32 -59.45 22.79
N SER A 769 11.62 -58.76 23.70
CA SER A 769 11.74 -58.91 25.18
C SER A 769 10.98 -57.87 26.05
N GLU A 770 9.95 -57.15 25.56
CA GLU A 770 9.12 -56.24 26.41
C GLU A 770 7.60 -56.23 26.05
N SER A 771 7.00 -57.37 25.70
CA SER A 771 5.79 -57.42 24.86
C SER A 771 4.40 -57.49 25.55
N THR A 772 4.25 -57.18 26.85
CA THR A 772 2.93 -57.21 27.51
C THR A 772 2.30 -55.84 27.77
N SER A 773 3.07 -54.73 27.74
CA SER A 773 2.53 -53.37 27.96
C SER A 773 2.09 -52.68 26.67
N LYS A 774 2.81 -52.87 25.55
CA LYS A 774 2.52 -52.22 24.25
C LYS A 774 1.27 -52.77 23.54
N SER A 775 0.99 -54.07 23.62
CA SER A 775 -0.18 -54.70 22.98
C SER A 775 -1.51 -54.24 23.61
N VAL A 776 -1.52 -54.01 24.92
CA VAL A 776 -2.70 -53.53 25.67
C VAL A 776 -3.05 -52.08 25.30
N SER A 777 -2.07 -51.26 24.88
CA SER A 777 -2.29 -49.89 24.41
C SER A 777 -2.99 -49.82 23.05
N LEU A 778 -2.61 -50.68 22.10
CA LEU A 778 -3.18 -50.73 20.75
C LEU A 778 -4.65 -51.15 20.73
N ASP A 779 -5.03 -52.16 21.54
CA ASP A 779 -6.42 -52.61 21.65
C ASP A 779 -7.34 -51.59 22.33
N GLY A 780 -6.82 -50.84 23.31
CA GLY A 780 -7.51 -49.70 23.91
C GLY A 780 -7.77 -48.59 22.87
N ALA A 781 -6.72 -48.22 22.13
CA ALA A 781 -6.80 -47.22 21.07
C ALA A 781 -7.76 -47.63 19.95
N ARG A 782 -7.74 -48.90 19.54
CA ARG A 782 -8.67 -49.46 18.53
C ARG A 782 -10.13 -49.34 18.97
N ARG A 783 -10.45 -49.75 20.21
CA ARG A 783 -11.83 -49.68 20.73
C ARG A 783 -12.32 -48.24 20.79
N MET A 784 -11.47 -47.31 21.22
CA MET A 784 -11.78 -45.89 21.24
C MET A 784 -12.04 -45.37 19.82
N ALA A 785 -11.12 -45.60 18.88
CA ALA A 785 -11.24 -45.20 17.49
C ALA A 785 -12.54 -45.69 16.85
N LEU A 786 -12.84 -46.99 16.95
CA LEU A 786 -14.05 -47.58 16.37
C LEU A 786 -15.33 -46.99 16.98
N LYS A 787 -15.38 -46.79 18.31
CA LYS A 787 -16.53 -46.16 18.98
C LYS A 787 -16.83 -44.77 18.41
N HIS A 788 -15.79 -43.97 18.19
CA HIS A 788 -15.96 -42.59 17.71
C HIS A 788 -16.22 -42.50 16.20
N ILE A 789 -15.65 -43.41 15.39
CA ILE A 789 -16.05 -43.58 13.98
C ILE A 789 -17.54 -43.92 13.89
N GLU A 790 -18.03 -44.85 14.72
CA GLU A 790 -19.43 -45.22 14.73
C GLU A 790 -20.33 -44.03 15.12
N ALA A 791 -19.95 -43.28 16.16
CA ALA A 791 -20.66 -42.07 16.58
C ALA A 791 -20.70 -41.02 15.46
N PHE A 792 -19.58 -40.79 14.76
CA PHE A 792 -19.50 -39.89 13.61
C PHE A 792 -20.46 -40.30 12.49
N ILE A 793 -20.43 -41.55 12.04
CA ILE A 793 -21.33 -42.05 10.97
C ILE A 793 -22.80 -41.88 11.37
N ARG A 794 -23.12 -42.12 12.65
CA ARG A 794 -24.48 -41.93 13.17
C ARG A 794 -24.94 -40.47 13.07
N THR A 795 -24.06 -39.48 13.13
CA THR A 795 -24.44 -38.06 12.95
C THR A 795 -24.97 -37.75 11.56
N PHE A 796 -24.60 -38.54 10.55
CA PHE A 796 -25.13 -38.44 9.17
C PHE A 796 -26.29 -39.42 8.90
N SER A 797 -26.68 -40.22 9.89
CA SER A 797 -27.70 -41.26 9.77
C SER A 797 -29.08 -40.75 10.19
N ASN A 798 -29.76 -39.98 9.32
CA ASN A 798 -31.13 -39.52 9.61
C ASN A 798 -32.10 -40.72 9.68
N PRO A 799 -32.73 -41.02 10.84
CA PRO A 799 -33.51 -42.25 11.00
C PRO A 799 -34.65 -42.41 9.98
N GLN A 800 -35.35 -41.30 9.68
CA GLN A 800 -36.47 -41.30 8.75
C GLN A 800 -36.04 -41.55 7.29
N ALA A 801 -34.97 -40.88 6.85
CA ALA A 801 -34.44 -41.06 5.50
C ALA A 801 -33.88 -42.48 5.30
N PHE A 802 -33.17 -43.01 6.30
CA PHE A 802 -32.60 -44.36 6.24
C PHE A 802 -33.68 -45.44 6.32
N ALA A 803 -34.74 -45.27 7.11
CA ALA A 803 -35.88 -46.18 7.12
C ALA A 803 -36.58 -46.23 5.75
N THR A 804 -36.78 -45.06 5.12
CA THR A 804 -37.40 -44.95 3.79
C THR A 804 -36.54 -45.60 2.70
N ALA A 805 -35.22 -45.38 2.74
CA ALA A 805 -34.26 -46.00 1.82
C ALA A 805 -34.06 -47.50 2.05
N ALA A 806 -34.29 -47.98 3.28
CA ALA A 806 -34.27 -49.41 3.59
C ALA A 806 -35.53 -50.13 3.10
N ALA A 807 -36.71 -49.50 3.24
CA ALA A 807 -38.00 -50.04 2.82
C ALA A 807 -38.22 -49.99 1.31
N SER A 808 -37.78 -48.90 0.66
CA SER A 808 -37.83 -48.74 -0.79
C SER A 808 -36.43 -48.44 -1.32
N SER A 809 -35.89 -49.29 -2.18
CA SER A 809 -34.63 -48.99 -2.90
C SER A 809 -34.86 -47.98 -4.04
N ALA A 810 -35.89 -47.13 -3.91
CA ALA A 810 -36.30 -46.17 -4.90
C ALA A 810 -35.30 -45.02 -5.02
N GLN A 811 -35.18 -44.48 -6.23
CA GLN A 811 -34.25 -43.39 -6.55
C GLN A 811 -34.40 -42.17 -5.64
N ALA A 812 -35.63 -41.73 -5.40
CA ALA A 812 -35.91 -40.58 -4.57
C ALA A 812 -35.44 -40.77 -3.12
N ALA A 813 -35.60 -41.97 -2.56
CA ALA A 813 -35.21 -42.28 -1.18
C ALA A 813 -33.69 -42.28 -0.99
N LEU A 814 -32.94 -42.85 -1.95
CA LEU A 814 -31.47 -42.83 -1.93
C LEU A 814 -30.89 -41.44 -2.18
N ALA A 815 -31.52 -40.64 -3.04
CA ALA A 815 -31.13 -39.25 -3.28
C ALA A 815 -31.31 -38.39 -2.01
N GLN A 816 -32.40 -38.58 -1.26
CA GLN A 816 -32.63 -37.88 0.01
C GLN A 816 -31.55 -38.19 1.06
N VAL A 817 -31.08 -39.44 1.11
CA VAL A 817 -29.95 -39.82 1.98
C VAL A 817 -28.65 -39.17 1.49
N THR A 818 -28.38 -39.20 0.18
CA THR A 818 -27.18 -38.59 -0.42
C THR A 818 -27.08 -37.11 -0.06
N GLU A 819 -28.18 -36.37 -0.21
CA GLU A 819 -28.18 -34.92 0.07
C GLU A 819 -27.97 -34.61 1.56
N LYS A 820 -28.61 -35.37 2.46
CA LYS A 820 -28.43 -35.20 3.91
C LYS A 820 -27.05 -35.63 4.42
N THR A 821 -26.35 -36.46 3.67
CA THR A 821 -25.04 -37.01 4.05
C THR A 821 -23.87 -36.29 3.40
N ARG A 822 -24.13 -35.39 2.44
CA ARG A 822 -23.12 -34.68 1.65
C ARG A 822 -22.21 -33.83 2.54
N ILE A 823 -20.91 -34.02 2.36
CA ILE A 823 -19.86 -33.10 2.80
C ILE A 823 -19.37 -32.39 1.54
N GLN A 824 -19.60 -31.08 1.46
CA GLN A 824 -19.42 -30.33 0.22
C GLN A 824 -17.94 -30.32 -0.22
N GLU A 825 -17.06 -30.18 0.75
CA GLU A 825 -15.61 -30.08 0.62
C GLU A 825 -14.96 -31.41 0.22
N ALA A 826 -15.59 -32.54 0.55
CA ALA A 826 -15.06 -33.88 0.24
C ALA A 826 -14.94 -34.13 -1.28
N GLY A 827 -15.69 -33.39 -2.11
CA GLY A 827 -15.58 -33.45 -3.56
C GLY A 827 -14.26 -32.88 -4.11
N HIS A 828 -13.51 -32.10 -3.33
CA HIS A 828 -12.21 -31.54 -3.68
C HIS A 828 -11.05 -32.49 -3.37
N LEU A 829 -11.26 -33.52 -2.55
CA LEU A 829 -10.24 -34.53 -2.31
C LEU A 829 -10.01 -35.36 -3.56
N ARG A 830 -8.75 -35.61 -3.90
CA ARG A 830 -8.37 -36.51 -4.98
C ARG A 830 -7.64 -37.71 -4.40
N CYS A 831 -8.27 -38.88 -4.47
CA CYS A 831 -7.69 -40.13 -4.01
C CYS A 831 -6.97 -40.87 -5.15
N SER A 832 -5.85 -41.50 -4.84
CA SER A 832 -5.16 -42.46 -5.67
C SER A 832 -5.93 -43.79 -5.78
N GLY A 833 -5.57 -44.60 -6.79
CA GLY A 833 -6.11 -45.94 -6.93
C GLY A 833 -5.84 -46.85 -5.71
N ALA A 834 -4.72 -46.63 -5.00
CA ALA A 834 -4.36 -47.39 -3.81
C ALA A 834 -5.26 -47.05 -2.61
N GLU A 835 -5.60 -45.78 -2.42
CA GLU A 835 -6.53 -45.30 -1.38
C GLU A 835 -7.96 -45.79 -1.63
N ILE A 836 -8.44 -45.65 -2.87
CA ILE A 836 -9.73 -46.21 -3.29
C ILE A 836 -9.75 -47.73 -3.10
N GLY A 837 -8.70 -48.43 -3.51
CA GLY A 837 -8.53 -49.86 -3.32
C GLY A 837 -8.57 -50.28 -1.85
N ARG A 838 -7.98 -49.49 -0.96
CA ARG A 838 -7.99 -49.73 0.49
C ARG A 838 -9.40 -49.66 1.07
N PHE A 839 -10.19 -48.65 0.70
CA PHE A 839 -11.60 -48.57 1.12
C PHE A 839 -12.43 -49.74 0.58
N ILE A 840 -12.21 -50.16 -0.66
CA ILE A 840 -12.91 -51.32 -1.23
C ILE A 840 -12.55 -52.60 -0.47
N SER A 841 -11.28 -52.79 -0.11
CA SER A 841 -10.85 -53.92 0.73
C SER A 841 -11.52 -53.88 2.10
N MET A 842 -11.64 -52.68 2.69
CA MET A 842 -12.25 -52.46 4.00
C MET A 842 -13.75 -52.83 4.04
N LEU A 843 -14.46 -52.82 2.90
CA LEU A 843 -15.84 -53.33 2.83
C LEU A 843 -15.95 -54.83 3.17
N ARG A 844 -14.85 -55.58 3.12
CA ARG A 844 -14.77 -57.01 3.50
C ARG A 844 -14.26 -57.24 4.93
N ASN A 845 -13.90 -56.19 5.66
CA ASN A 845 -13.36 -56.28 7.01
C ASN A 845 -14.35 -56.96 7.98
N SER A 846 -13.90 -57.59 9.06
CA SER A 846 -14.79 -58.20 10.05
C SER A 846 -15.57 -57.17 10.87
N SER A 847 -15.03 -55.97 11.06
CA SER A 847 -15.64 -54.87 11.81
C SER A 847 -16.79 -54.23 11.02
N PRO A 848 -18.04 -54.24 11.54
CA PRO A 848 -19.17 -53.59 10.89
C PRO A 848 -19.01 -52.06 10.80
N ILE A 849 -18.28 -51.46 11.74
CA ILE A 849 -18.01 -50.02 11.81
C ILE A 849 -17.11 -49.60 10.65
N LEU A 850 -16.04 -50.36 10.38
CA LEU A 850 -15.13 -50.07 9.28
C LEU A 850 -15.80 -50.25 7.91
N LYS A 851 -16.69 -51.25 7.76
CA LYS A 851 -17.50 -51.38 6.54
C LYS A 851 -18.37 -50.15 6.30
N ALA A 852 -19.03 -49.65 7.35
CA ALA A 852 -19.87 -48.47 7.25
C ALA A 852 -19.05 -47.22 6.93
N CYS A 853 -17.88 -47.06 7.54
CA CYS A 853 -16.95 -45.96 7.27
C CYS A 853 -16.46 -45.98 5.83
N ALA A 854 -16.00 -47.13 5.34
CA ALA A 854 -15.54 -47.28 3.96
C ALA A 854 -16.66 -47.01 2.94
N ALA A 855 -17.86 -47.53 3.17
CA ALA A 855 -19.00 -47.26 2.29
C ALA A 855 -19.40 -45.77 2.30
N PHE A 856 -19.33 -45.11 3.46
CA PHE A 856 -19.57 -43.67 3.59
C PHE A 856 -18.50 -42.84 2.85
N ALA A 857 -17.22 -43.19 2.99
CA ALA A 857 -16.12 -42.52 2.32
C ALA A 857 -16.26 -42.61 0.79
N LEU A 858 -16.46 -43.84 0.27
CA LEU A 858 -16.70 -44.06 -1.15
C LEU A 858 -17.93 -43.30 -1.64
N LEU A 859 -18.99 -43.21 -0.84
CA LEU A 859 -20.17 -42.40 -1.18
C LEU A 859 -19.76 -40.95 -1.41
N GLN A 860 -19.06 -40.31 -0.47
CA GLN A 860 -18.63 -38.90 -0.59
C GLN A 860 -17.81 -38.68 -1.87
N PHE A 861 -16.88 -39.59 -2.17
CA PHE A 861 -15.99 -39.49 -3.31
C PHE A 861 -16.68 -39.66 -4.67
N THR A 862 -17.92 -40.16 -4.72
CA THR A 862 -18.65 -40.34 -6.00
C THR A 862 -19.98 -39.65 -6.08
N ILE A 863 -20.30 -38.76 -5.14
CA ILE A 863 -21.50 -37.91 -5.24
C ILE A 863 -21.45 -37.14 -6.57
N PRO A 864 -22.52 -37.17 -7.39
CA PRO A 864 -22.60 -36.37 -8.61
C PRO A 864 -22.42 -34.88 -8.32
N GLY A 865 -21.67 -34.20 -9.20
CA GLY A 865 -21.28 -32.79 -9.05
C GLY A 865 -20.00 -32.56 -8.23
N GLY A 866 -19.36 -33.59 -7.68
CA GLY A 866 -18.03 -33.46 -7.06
C GLY A 866 -16.91 -33.33 -8.10
N ARG A 867 -15.91 -32.48 -7.83
CA ARG A 867 -14.80 -32.15 -8.77
C ARG A 867 -14.07 -33.38 -9.31
N HIS A 868 -13.81 -34.36 -8.45
CA HIS A 868 -13.09 -35.60 -8.79
C HIS A 868 -14.00 -36.84 -8.84
N ALA A 869 -15.32 -36.68 -8.84
CA ALA A 869 -16.26 -37.81 -8.75
C ALA A 869 -16.11 -38.81 -9.90
N VAL A 870 -15.97 -38.32 -11.14
CA VAL A 870 -15.76 -39.14 -12.34
C VAL A 870 -14.42 -39.88 -12.26
N HIS A 871 -13.36 -39.22 -11.78
CA HIS A 871 -12.04 -39.82 -11.60
C HIS A 871 -12.11 -41.01 -10.62
N HIS A 872 -12.72 -40.81 -9.45
CA HIS A 872 -12.87 -41.88 -8.46
C HIS A 872 -13.77 -43.01 -8.95
N ALA A 873 -14.84 -42.69 -9.68
CA ALA A 873 -15.71 -43.68 -10.29
C ALA A 873 -14.94 -44.57 -11.28
N SER A 874 -14.08 -43.98 -12.11
CA SER A 874 -13.19 -44.71 -13.02
C SER A 874 -12.21 -45.62 -12.27
N LEU A 875 -11.54 -45.10 -11.23
CA LEU A 875 -10.66 -45.91 -10.38
C LEU A 875 -11.38 -47.10 -9.75
N MET A 876 -12.61 -46.90 -9.25
CA MET A 876 -13.44 -47.97 -8.68
C MET A 876 -13.83 -49.03 -9.71
N GLN A 877 -14.13 -48.63 -10.94
CA GLN A 877 -14.45 -49.57 -12.02
C GLN A 877 -13.23 -50.40 -12.41
N GLY A 878 -12.05 -49.77 -12.53
CA GLY A 878 -10.80 -50.43 -12.88
C GLY A 878 -10.40 -51.56 -11.92
N VAL A 879 -10.76 -51.45 -10.64
CA VAL A 879 -10.49 -52.48 -9.62
C VAL A 879 -11.67 -53.43 -9.35
N GLY A 880 -12.75 -53.36 -10.14
CA GLY A 880 -13.91 -54.23 -10.00
C GLY A 880 -14.74 -54.01 -8.72
N ALA A 881 -14.79 -52.77 -8.21
CA ALA A 881 -15.45 -52.42 -6.95
C ALA A 881 -16.94 -52.82 -6.90
N ALA A 882 -17.64 -52.80 -8.04
CA ALA A 882 -19.08 -53.09 -8.11
C ALA A 882 -19.45 -54.45 -7.52
N ARG A 883 -18.61 -55.48 -7.67
CA ARG A 883 -18.87 -56.80 -7.07
C ARG A 883 -18.84 -56.74 -5.54
N VAL A 884 -17.87 -56.03 -4.98
CA VAL A 884 -17.70 -55.90 -3.53
C VAL A 884 -18.80 -55.05 -2.93
N LEU A 885 -19.19 -53.96 -3.62
CA LEU A 885 -20.28 -53.09 -3.21
C LEU A 885 -21.64 -53.81 -3.24
N ARG A 886 -21.91 -54.64 -4.26
CA ARG A 886 -23.14 -55.46 -4.29
C ARG A 886 -23.20 -56.45 -3.12
N ALA A 887 -22.07 -57.10 -2.80
CA ALA A 887 -21.97 -57.98 -1.65
C ALA A 887 -22.20 -57.22 -0.32
N ALA A 888 -21.61 -56.03 -0.17
CA ALA A 888 -21.81 -55.17 1.00
C ALA A 888 -23.27 -54.69 1.12
N ALA A 889 -23.93 -54.34 0.02
CA ALA A 889 -25.33 -53.91 -0.03
C ALA A 889 -26.32 -55.04 0.33
N ALA A 890 -25.97 -56.30 0.03
CA ALA A 890 -26.81 -57.48 0.26
C ALA A 890 -26.52 -58.20 1.58
N ALA A 891 -25.38 -57.94 2.24
CA ALA A 891 -24.96 -58.64 3.44
C ALA A 891 -25.98 -58.48 4.59
N ALA A 892 -26.55 -59.61 5.04
CA ALA A 892 -27.55 -59.63 6.12
C ALA A 892 -27.00 -59.14 7.47
N THR A 893 -25.72 -59.37 7.72
CA THR A 893 -25.03 -59.02 8.97
C THR A 893 -24.37 -57.63 8.95
N SER A 894 -24.49 -56.87 7.87
CA SER A 894 -23.91 -55.52 7.79
C SER A 894 -24.86 -54.44 8.33
N PRO A 895 -24.34 -53.36 8.94
CA PRO A 895 -25.17 -52.25 9.41
C PRO A 895 -26.01 -51.65 8.29
N ILE A 896 -27.19 -51.13 8.66
CA ILE A 896 -28.12 -50.48 7.72
C ILE A 896 -27.43 -49.33 6.97
N GLN A 897 -26.53 -48.60 7.63
CA GLN A 897 -25.73 -47.54 7.04
C GLN A 897 -24.85 -48.05 5.91
N ALA A 898 -24.02 -49.08 6.18
CA ALA A 898 -23.12 -49.66 5.20
C ALA A 898 -23.86 -50.15 3.95
N LYS A 899 -25.04 -50.77 4.14
CA LYS A 899 -25.88 -51.28 3.06
C LYS A 899 -26.44 -50.16 2.18
N ILE A 900 -26.98 -49.11 2.80
CA ILE A 900 -27.57 -47.98 2.08
C ILE A 900 -26.49 -47.18 1.35
N PHE A 901 -25.36 -46.89 1.99
CA PHE A 901 -24.25 -46.20 1.37
C PHE A 901 -23.70 -46.98 0.16
N ALA A 902 -23.50 -48.29 0.29
CA ALA A 902 -23.04 -49.12 -0.83
C ALA A 902 -24.01 -49.11 -2.03
N ARG A 903 -25.33 -49.05 -1.79
CA ARG A 903 -26.35 -48.90 -2.85
C ARG A 903 -26.24 -47.54 -3.55
N ILE A 904 -26.00 -46.47 -2.79
CA ILE A 904 -25.79 -45.13 -3.35
C ILE A 904 -24.52 -45.10 -4.20
N VAL A 905 -23.41 -45.67 -3.72
CA VAL A 905 -22.16 -45.75 -4.49
C VAL A 905 -22.37 -46.49 -5.80
N LEU A 906 -23.04 -47.65 -5.80
CA LEU A 906 -23.35 -48.40 -7.03
C LEU A 906 -24.12 -47.55 -8.04
N ARG A 907 -25.12 -46.82 -7.57
CA ARG A 907 -25.92 -45.92 -8.39
C ARG A 907 -25.09 -44.77 -8.96
N ASN A 908 -24.21 -44.20 -8.14
CA ASN A 908 -23.31 -43.13 -8.58
C ASN A 908 -22.35 -43.66 -9.67
N LEU A 909 -21.83 -44.88 -9.53
CA LEU A 909 -21.03 -45.52 -10.58
C LEU A 909 -21.82 -45.70 -11.88
N GLU A 910 -23.07 -46.15 -11.81
CA GLU A 910 -23.95 -46.26 -12.98
C GLU A 910 -24.21 -44.90 -13.64
N HIS A 911 -24.44 -43.85 -12.84
CA HIS A 911 -24.63 -42.49 -13.33
C HIS A 911 -23.40 -41.98 -14.11
N HIS A 912 -22.21 -42.11 -13.53
CA HIS A 912 -20.95 -41.70 -14.17
C HIS A 912 -20.58 -42.57 -15.39
N GLN A 913 -21.05 -43.82 -15.46
CA GLN A 913 -20.91 -44.66 -16.66
C GLN A 913 -21.73 -44.12 -17.84
N VAL A 914 -22.95 -43.65 -17.58
CA VAL A 914 -23.80 -43.05 -18.62
C VAL A 914 -23.20 -41.72 -19.11
N GLU A 915 -22.66 -40.89 -18.21
CA GLU A 915 -22.00 -39.63 -18.57
C GLU A 915 -20.70 -39.80 -19.38
N THR A 916 -19.97 -40.90 -19.17
CA THR A 916 -18.73 -41.19 -19.93
C THR A 916 -18.97 -41.94 -21.25
N SER A 917 -20.21 -42.38 -21.49
CA SER A 917 -20.64 -43.08 -22.71
C SER A 917 -21.35 -42.15 -23.72
N ILE A 918 -21.59 -40.90 -23.34
CA ILE A 918 -22.13 -39.79 -24.15
C ILE A 918 -20.97 -38.87 -24.51
#